data_AF-A0A496AIN9-F1
#
_entry.id   AF-A0A496AIN9-F1
#
_cell.length_a   1.000
_cell.length_b   1.000
_cell.length_c   1.000
_cell.angle_alpha   90.00
_cell.angle_beta   90.00
_cell.angle_gamma   90.00
#
_symmetry.space_group_name_H-M   'P 1'
#
loop_
_entity.id
_entity.type
_entity.pdbx_description
1 polymer ?
#
loop_
_entity_poly.entity_id
_entity_poly.type
_entity_poly.pdbx_seq_one_letter_code
_entity_poly.pdbx_strand_id
1 'polypeptide(L)'
;MKIEDLSVSRRGKLVVIDHQKYQIEYNLSKGTWNYNDHTGKTIIKNGLTQVGLTDGTTLKTSDAGFREFTTEAVETDSYGTYQLLRFSYQPEKNTPLSTDDEDEESQNSENTDDSEPTSETIETDSNEQIIQDDGSNRPDIRINTYLTCYTDQPYVLLKIGVENLNSSSLFLKDISLIDISTKNGLIQLGGHPSQYHLYLKLPPISPSSGTHKKIYDGFNLTKDNTSQPCQDGILYDTETKNSLLFGFLTTDKWWPSVKVGYQASKRKSQQGITTWGLYHECETTECEAGNEITTEIGYIDFVEQATASYKQYTERLSKDNNAITSMDLTSQNNKNSVDYEFDSKTISGWSITSEKNDGKLSAKYIDEHTRAIAENPLFKPVYSGGIDYIHLESGWQNVPGEINLNTDDFPDGMSSVVDKIHDLGFKVSICIDPYVIDTNSKINSKFPDICLRSTDNNNPSKENNSNPTNEPVEVYLPGRKKALAILDVSHPETRKHVKKWIKKISDEWGFDLIKTDMSSYTSGMMSVIQNVSWYDKSLTSTELYRLAINTVKESVDSTQNKPILSGYNVIDCACVGSIPINFPLLRHKYVHNTDSWHQQNGIKHKLSRYTRYLSVHNLLWRQAYGELSVDSPRPANEVIVELTAAALSGGAVFCVNDPTSFSHHRAELIAKILPISHQSAYSADRFDKLLPEIWHLPVSNPQESWDLIGIFNWSDHQEDILLDLADTTMDVDKDFLVHDFWMRQYLGIVSKKVSLMNIPPRSAKLLCLREQQHVPQLLSTDLHYSQGAVEILSAGWDEHSQSFMLVCKPPRESEGTFYIHVPEEYIPISVSTFGSKYRYKWEKPVYELTFNPTDSLIHSSIQFSKTTGGFEES
;
A
#
# COMPACT_ATOMS: atom_id res chain seq x y z
N MET A 1 6.35 34.26 20.83
CA MET A 1 6.32 34.60 19.40
C MET A 1 4.95 34.27 18.86
N LYS A 2 4.37 35.11 18.00
CA LYS A 2 3.09 34.83 17.34
C LYS A 2 3.26 35.09 15.85
N ILE A 3 2.94 34.09 15.05
CA ILE A 3 2.99 34.13 13.59
C ILE A 3 1.62 33.62 13.15
N GLU A 4 0.75 34.53 12.73
CA GLU A 4 -0.62 34.17 12.32
C GLU A 4 -1.33 33.32 13.40
N ASP A 5 -1.53 32.04 13.08
CA ASP A 5 -2.25 31.01 13.81
C ASP A 5 -1.37 30.10 14.68
N LEU A 6 -0.06 30.34 14.68
CA LEU A 6 0.92 29.65 15.52
C LEU A 6 1.51 30.61 16.55
N SER A 7 1.53 30.20 17.82
CA SER A 7 2.23 30.94 18.86
C SER A 7 3.08 30.04 19.73
N VAL A 8 4.28 30.52 20.07
CA VAL A 8 5.19 29.83 20.98
C VAL A 8 5.43 30.70 22.19
N SER A 9 5.15 30.16 23.38
CA SER A 9 5.27 30.88 24.65
C SER A 9 5.92 30.01 25.71
N ARG A 10 6.68 30.63 26.62
CA ARG A 10 7.22 29.95 27.80
C ARG A 10 6.43 30.39 29.03
N ARG A 11 5.84 29.43 29.73
CA ARG A 11 5.08 29.61 30.99
C ARG A 11 5.83 28.87 32.10
N GLY A 12 6.81 29.55 32.70
CA GLY A 12 7.70 28.95 33.71
C GLY A 12 8.55 27.82 33.14
N LYS A 13 8.28 26.57 33.58
CA LYS A 13 8.96 25.36 33.08
C LYS A 13 8.26 24.71 31.88
N LEU A 14 7.15 25.28 31.42
CA LEU A 14 6.40 24.76 30.27
C LEU A 14 6.66 25.63 29.04
N VAL A 15 7.01 25.02 27.92
CA VAL A 15 6.95 25.67 26.60
C VAL A 15 5.65 25.22 25.94
N VAL A 16 4.83 26.18 25.54
CA VAL A 16 3.52 25.93 24.93
C VAL A 16 3.56 26.43 23.50
N ILE A 17 3.30 25.52 22.57
CA ILE A 17 3.08 25.78 21.16
C ILE A 17 1.57 25.70 20.95
N ASP A 18 0.96 26.82 20.63
CA ASP A 18 -0.49 26.95 20.47
C ASP A 18 -0.78 27.16 18.98
N HIS A 19 -1.54 26.25 18.39
CA HIS A 19 -1.95 26.26 17.00
C HIS A 19 -3.48 26.13 16.93
N GLN A 20 -4.11 26.61 15.86
CA GLN A 20 -5.58 26.50 15.74
C GLN A 20 -6.09 25.04 15.76
N LYS A 21 -5.26 24.08 15.35
CA LYS A 21 -5.63 22.65 15.27
C LYS A 21 -5.12 21.79 16.42
N TYR A 22 -4.11 22.25 17.15
CA TYR A 22 -3.47 21.47 18.21
C TYR A 22 -2.73 22.37 19.19
N GLN A 23 -2.40 21.83 20.34
CA GLN A 23 -1.48 22.45 21.28
C GLN A 23 -0.44 21.45 21.74
N ILE A 24 0.83 21.83 21.68
CA ILE A 24 1.94 21.03 22.20
C ILE A 24 2.49 21.69 23.45
N GLU A 25 2.54 20.92 24.54
CA GLU A 25 3.10 21.34 25.81
C GLU A 25 4.38 20.57 26.10
N TYR A 26 5.51 21.27 26.11
CA TYR A 26 6.79 20.69 26.49
C TYR A 26 7.19 21.05 27.92
N ASN A 27 7.41 20.06 28.76
CA ASN A 27 7.79 20.23 30.15
C ASN A 27 9.32 20.16 30.34
N LEU A 28 9.97 21.33 30.44
CA LEU A 28 11.42 21.46 30.66
C LEU A 28 11.91 20.92 32.01
N SER A 29 11.03 20.62 32.97
CA SER A 29 11.45 19.88 34.19
C SER A 29 11.40 18.38 34.03
N LYS A 30 10.45 17.87 33.25
CA LYS A 30 10.17 16.44 33.16
C LYS A 30 10.76 15.78 31.93
N GLY A 31 11.18 16.56 30.94
CA GLY A 31 11.67 15.99 29.70
C GLY A 31 10.58 15.51 28.74
N THR A 32 9.30 15.80 29.03
CA THR A 32 8.16 15.17 28.36
C THR A 32 7.25 16.15 27.63
N TRP A 33 6.57 15.63 26.61
CA TRP A 33 5.63 16.32 25.74
C TRP A 33 4.19 15.87 26.02
N ASN A 34 3.24 16.79 25.96
CA ASN A 34 1.84 16.47 25.70
C ASN A 34 1.46 17.03 24.33
N TYR A 35 0.74 16.24 23.53
CA TYR A 35 0.05 16.71 22.34
C TYR A 35 -1.45 16.73 22.65
N ASN A 36 -2.04 17.91 22.59
CA ASN A 36 -3.46 18.15 22.80
C ASN A 36 -4.13 18.51 21.47
N ASP A 37 -5.35 18.03 21.26
CA ASP A 37 -6.16 18.46 20.12
C ASP A 37 -6.69 19.89 20.30
N HIS A 38 -7.34 20.42 19.27
CA HIS A 38 -7.96 21.75 19.30
C HIS A 38 -9.09 21.91 20.35
N THR A 39 -9.63 20.80 20.88
CA THR A 39 -10.62 20.83 21.98
C THR A 39 -9.96 20.91 23.36
N GLY A 40 -8.63 20.78 23.42
CA GLY A 40 -7.83 20.76 24.64
C GLY A 40 -7.69 19.37 25.26
N LYS A 41 -8.11 18.31 24.57
CA LYS A 41 -7.96 16.93 25.04
C LYS A 41 -6.56 16.43 24.74
N THR A 42 -5.90 15.86 25.74
CA THR A 42 -4.57 15.25 25.57
C THR A 42 -4.67 13.93 24.81
N ILE A 43 -4.11 13.90 23.61
CA ILE A 43 -4.04 12.75 22.74
C ILE A 43 -2.79 11.93 23.04
N ILE A 44 -1.62 12.57 23.03
CA ILE A 44 -0.34 11.96 23.42
C ILE A 44 0.03 12.55 24.78
N LYS A 45 0.11 11.71 25.81
CA LYS A 45 0.49 12.15 27.15
C LYS A 45 1.89 11.66 27.50
N ASN A 46 2.71 12.55 28.05
CA ASN A 46 4.07 12.26 28.51
C ASN A 46 4.94 11.55 27.45
N GLY A 47 4.90 12.05 26.22
CA GLY A 47 5.83 11.65 25.16
C GLY A 47 7.27 12.00 25.54
N LEU A 48 8.26 11.20 25.15
CA LEU A 48 9.69 11.43 25.40
C LEU A 48 10.54 10.82 24.29
N THR A 49 11.80 11.22 24.22
CA THR A 49 12.80 10.65 23.31
C THR A 49 13.76 9.78 24.12
N GLN A 50 14.14 8.64 23.57
CA GLN A 50 15.10 7.69 24.13
C GLN A 50 16.21 7.42 23.10
N VAL A 51 17.46 7.39 23.59
CA VAL A 51 18.64 7.03 22.81
C VAL A 51 19.35 5.88 23.52
N GLY A 52 19.44 4.73 22.84
CA GLY A 52 20.23 3.58 23.27
C GLY A 52 21.62 3.57 22.63
N LEU A 53 22.65 3.25 23.41
CA LEU A 53 24.01 3.02 22.95
C LEU A 53 24.34 1.51 22.96
N THR A 54 25.37 1.11 22.23
CA THR A 54 25.77 -0.30 22.14
C THR A 54 26.43 -0.83 23.41
N ASP A 55 26.94 0.05 24.28
CA ASP A 55 27.51 -0.32 25.59
C ASP A 55 26.45 -0.65 26.65
N GLY A 56 25.16 -0.57 26.29
CA GLY A 56 24.02 -0.80 27.18
C GLY A 56 23.42 0.47 27.78
N THR A 57 24.08 1.62 27.62
CA THR A 57 23.58 2.91 28.12
C THR A 57 22.28 3.29 27.42
N THR A 58 21.28 3.70 28.19
CA THR A 58 20.04 4.28 27.68
C THR A 58 19.84 5.68 28.26
N LEU A 59 19.61 6.66 27.40
CA LEU A 59 19.40 8.05 27.78
C LEU A 59 17.99 8.48 27.38
N LYS A 60 17.21 8.99 28.34
CA LYS A 60 15.88 9.54 28.08
C LYS A 60 15.89 11.05 28.33
N THR A 61 15.07 11.79 27.59
CA THR A 61 14.89 13.24 27.83
C THR A 61 14.36 13.54 29.23
N SER A 62 13.72 12.56 29.88
CA SER A 62 13.31 12.61 31.29
C SER A 62 14.46 12.68 32.29
N ASP A 63 15.65 12.22 31.92
CA ASP A 63 16.77 12.02 32.84
C ASP A 63 17.82 13.14 32.72
N ALA A 64 17.51 14.19 31.95
CA ALA A 64 18.43 15.28 31.65
C ALA A 64 18.62 16.22 32.85
N GLY A 65 19.89 16.55 33.13
CA GLY A 65 20.26 17.58 34.11
C GLY A 65 20.21 18.99 33.54
N PHE A 66 20.43 19.12 32.24
CA PHE A 66 20.31 20.37 31.51
C PHE A 66 19.28 20.25 30.39
N ARG A 67 18.42 21.26 30.27
CA ARG A 67 17.43 21.38 29.18
C ARG A 67 17.34 22.82 28.70
N GLU A 68 17.37 23.00 27.39
CA GLU A 68 17.24 24.29 26.71
C GLU A 68 16.20 24.18 25.59
N PHE A 69 15.62 25.33 25.24
CA PHE A 69 14.77 25.45 24.07
C PHE A 69 15.12 26.75 23.33
N THR A 70 15.26 26.65 22.01
CA THR A 70 15.50 27.77 21.10
C THR A 70 14.50 27.74 19.94
N THR A 71 14.12 28.92 19.46
CA THR A 71 13.39 29.08 18.19
C THR A 71 14.33 29.61 17.13
N GLU A 72 14.28 29.05 15.93
CA GLU A 72 14.97 29.63 14.78
C GLU A 72 14.16 30.77 14.15
N ALA A 73 14.66 31.36 13.07
CA ALA A 73 13.87 32.34 12.31
C ALA A 73 12.66 31.65 11.67
N VAL A 74 11.61 32.42 11.41
CA VAL A 74 10.48 31.94 10.61
C VAL A 74 10.95 31.72 9.19
N GLU A 75 10.59 30.59 8.62
CA GLU A 75 10.91 30.22 7.24
C GLU A 75 9.64 29.86 6.48
N THR A 76 9.74 29.82 5.15
CA THR A 76 8.64 29.44 4.28
C THR A 76 9.17 28.46 3.25
N ASP A 77 8.51 27.32 3.13
CA ASP A 77 8.77 26.35 2.07
C ASP A 77 7.52 26.19 1.19
N SER A 78 7.55 25.18 0.32
CA SER A 78 6.47 24.87 -0.61
C SER A 78 5.18 24.31 0.02
N TYR A 79 5.11 24.21 1.35
CA TYR A 79 3.99 23.73 2.14
C TYR A 79 3.48 24.78 3.14
N GLY A 80 4.11 25.95 3.20
CA GLY A 80 3.66 27.07 4.02
C GLY A 80 4.75 27.69 4.85
N THR A 81 4.34 28.63 5.69
CA THR A 81 5.22 29.29 6.66
C THR A 81 5.34 28.41 7.89
N TYR A 82 6.54 28.23 8.42
CA TYR A 82 6.79 27.41 9.60
C TYR A 82 7.76 28.04 10.59
N GLN A 83 7.65 27.55 11.83
CA GLN A 83 8.59 27.81 12.90
C GLN A 83 9.30 26.50 13.24
N LEU A 84 10.64 26.51 13.18
CA LEU A 84 11.47 25.44 13.72
C LEU A 84 11.80 25.72 15.19
N LEU A 85 11.53 24.73 16.03
CA LEU A 85 11.84 24.72 17.45
C LEU A 85 12.89 23.65 17.70
N ARG A 86 13.95 23.99 18.43
CA ARG A 86 14.94 23.01 18.89
C ARG A 86 14.91 22.94 20.40
N PHE A 87 14.74 21.74 20.92
CA PHE A 87 14.84 21.46 22.34
C PHE A 87 16.06 20.58 22.58
N SER A 88 16.99 21.07 23.41
CA SER A 88 18.28 20.44 23.66
C SER A 88 18.32 19.88 25.07
N TYR A 89 18.80 18.65 25.21
CA TYR A 89 18.88 17.92 26.46
C TYR A 89 20.27 17.35 26.65
N GLN A 90 20.83 17.53 27.84
CA GLN A 90 22.11 16.93 28.21
C GLN A 90 21.94 16.17 29.55
N PRO A 91 22.29 14.88 29.61
CA PRO A 91 22.27 14.09 30.83
C PRO A 91 23.16 14.69 31.92
N GLU A 92 22.76 14.55 33.17
CA GLU A 92 23.62 14.88 34.32
C GLU A 92 24.74 13.82 34.46
N LYS A 93 26.00 14.26 34.62
CA LYS A 93 27.18 13.36 34.60
C LYS A 93 27.27 12.38 35.78
N ASN A 94 26.57 12.65 36.90
CA ASN A 94 26.77 11.94 38.18
C ASN A 94 25.50 11.28 38.76
N THR A 95 24.47 11.03 37.95
CA THR A 95 23.26 10.33 38.42
C THR A 95 23.38 8.83 38.12
N PRO A 96 23.15 7.91 39.08
CA PRO A 96 23.13 6.48 38.81
C PRO A 96 22.14 6.14 37.69
N LEU A 97 22.44 5.12 36.89
CA LEU A 97 21.48 4.52 35.95
C LEU A 97 20.21 4.18 36.73
N SER A 98 19.04 4.65 36.29
CA SER A 98 17.79 4.13 36.83
C SER A 98 17.69 2.68 36.38
N THR A 99 18.03 1.75 37.26
CA THR A 99 17.56 0.37 37.16
C THR A 99 16.03 0.42 37.17
N ASP A 100 15.39 -0.43 36.38
CA ASP A 100 13.92 -0.48 36.30
C ASP A 100 13.29 -0.50 37.70
N ASP A 101 12.17 0.21 37.77
CA ASP A 101 11.43 0.59 38.97
C ASP A 101 10.84 -0.63 39.71
N GLU A 102 11.51 -1.11 40.76
CA GLU A 102 10.85 -1.76 41.89
C GLU A 102 10.81 -0.81 43.10
N ASP A 103 9.60 -0.66 43.63
CA ASP A 103 9.21 -0.18 44.95
C ASP A 103 9.50 1.28 45.38
N GLU A 104 8.56 2.18 45.05
CA GLU A 104 8.11 3.23 45.99
C GLU A 104 6.57 3.39 45.94
N GLU A 105 5.82 2.37 46.35
CA GLU A 105 4.49 2.54 46.95
C GLU A 105 4.49 1.86 48.32
N SER A 106 4.75 2.62 49.39
CA SER A 106 3.99 2.57 50.66
C SER A 106 4.76 3.16 51.86
N GLN A 107 4.44 4.39 52.21
CA GLN A 107 4.39 4.78 53.63
C GLN A 107 3.01 5.38 53.88
N ASN A 108 2.10 4.54 54.39
CA ASN A 108 1.10 4.86 55.42
C ASN A 108 -0.01 3.79 55.46
N SER A 109 0.09 2.83 56.39
CA SER A 109 -1.03 2.42 57.24
C SER A 109 -0.56 1.41 58.29
N GLU A 110 -0.84 1.71 59.55
CA GLU A 110 -0.61 0.89 60.74
C GLU A 110 -1.51 -0.36 60.79
N ASN A 111 -0.95 -1.44 61.35
CA ASN A 111 -1.53 -2.49 62.21
C ASN A 111 -2.85 -3.19 61.84
N THR A 112 -2.82 -4.52 61.67
CA THR A 112 -3.17 -5.51 62.73
C THR A 112 -2.98 -6.97 62.26
N ASP A 113 -2.19 -7.70 63.06
CA ASP A 113 -2.23 -9.11 63.51
C ASP A 113 -2.66 -10.34 62.67
N ASP A 114 -1.87 -11.40 62.93
CA ASP A 114 -2.13 -12.84 63.01
C ASP A 114 -2.27 -13.70 61.73
N SER A 115 -1.21 -14.46 61.40
CA SER A 115 -1.16 -15.93 61.61
C SER A 115 0.11 -16.59 61.03
N GLU A 116 0.54 -17.65 61.73
CA GLU A 116 1.79 -18.41 61.62
C GLU A 116 2.02 -19.24 60.33
N PRO A 117 3.26 -19.75 60.11
CA PRO A 117 3.81 -20.08 58.79
C PRO A 117 3.75 -21.57 58.44
N THR A 118 3.76 -21.87 57.14
CA THR A 118 4.11 -23.21 56.62
C THR A 118 5.30 -23.09 55.68
N SER A 119 6.36 -23.80 56.09
CA SER A 119 7.61 -24.05 55.39
C SER A 119 7.41 -24.76 54.06
N GLU A 120 8.08 -24.30 53.00
CA GLU A 120 8.63 -25.18 51.98
C GLU A 120 9.87 -24.53 51.34
N THR A 121 10.98 -25.23 51.54
CA THR A 121 12.33 -24.95 51.07
C THR A 121 12.41 -25.19 49.56
N ILE A 122 12.82 -24.19 48.79
CA ILE A 122 13.35 -24.37 47.43
C ILE A 122 14.72 -23.70 47.39
N GLU A 123 15.76 -24.54 47.46
CA GLU A 123 17.14 -24.17 47.14
C GLU A 123 17.20 -23.73 45.67
N THR A 124 17.68 -22.50 45.44
CA THR A 124 18.20 -22.09 44.13
C THR A 124 19.59 -21.51 44.34
N ASP A 125 20.55 -22.11 43.64
CA ASP A 125 21.96 -21.78 43.65
C ASP A 125 22.21 -20.31 43.30
N SER A 126 22.62 -19.52 44.30
CA SER A 126 23.16 -18.19 44.11
C SER A 126 24.64 -18.28 43.72
N ASN A 127 24.93 -18.16 42.42
CA ASN A 127 26.24 -17.76 41.91
C ASN A 127 26.05 -16.53 41.01
N GLU A 128 25.54 -15.44 41.58
CA GLU A 128 25.71 -14.12 41.00
C GLU A 128 27.14 -13.64 41.33
N GLN A 129 28.01 -13.67 40.32
CA GLN A 129 29.21 -12.85 40.34
C GLN A 129 28.76 -11.39 40.38
N ILE A 130 28.90 -10.78 41.56
CA ILE A 130 28.85 -9.34 41.76
C ILE A 130 29.96 -8.74 40.89
N ILE A 131 29.59 -8.26 39.70
CA ILE A 131 30.42 -7.33 38.94
C ILE A 131 30.35 -6.02 39.72
N GLN A 132 31.48 -5.65 40.33
CA GLN A 132 31.67 -4.32 40.88
C GLN A 132 31.52 -3.32 39.74
N ASP A 133 30.46 -2.52 39.79
CA ASP A 133 30.23 -1.35 38.95
C ASP A 133 31.32 -0.32 39.28
N ASP A 134 32.40 -0.34 38.50
CA ASP A 134 33.31 0.78 38.32
C ASP A 134 32.46 1.96 37.84
N GLY A 135 32.42 3.05 38.61
CA GLY A 135 31.62 4.24 38.35
C GLY A 135 31.84 4.82 36.96
N SER A 136 31.09 4.28 36.00
CA SER A 136 31.19 4.66 34.60
C SER A 136 30.65 6.08 34.43
N ASN A 137 31.54 6.94 33.96
CA ASN A 137 31.25 8.33 33.63
C ASN A 137 30.17 8.34 32.52
N ARG A 138 28.96 8.82 32.82
CA ARG A 138 27.85 8.86 31.84
C ARG A 138 28.32 9.59 30.57
N PRO A 139 28.09 9.04 29.35
CA PRO A 139 28.61 9.64 28.13
C PRO A 139 28.06 11.05 27.93
N ASP A 140 28.94 11.98 27.57
CA ASP A 140 28.58 13.38 27.36
C ASP A 140 27.91 13.53 25.98
N ILE A 141 26.58 13.56 25.98
CA ILE A 141 25.76 13.56 24.77
C ILE A 141 24.73 14.68 24.88
N ARG A 142 24.47 15.36 23.77
CA ARG A 142 23.31 16.25 23.65
C ARG A 142 22.28 15.67 22.69
N ILE A 143 21.06 15.52 23.18
CA ILE A 143 19.90 15.12 22.39
C ILE A 143 19.16 16.39 21.97
N ASN A 144 18.99 16.59 20.67
CA ASN A 144 18.27 17.72 20.08
C ASN A 144 16.97 17.23 19.45
N THR A 145 15.81 17.65 19.97
CA THR A 145 14.52 17.46 19.28
C THR A 145 14.23 18.67 18.43
N TYR A 146 14.19 18.47 17.11
CA TYR A 146 13.78 19.45 16.12
C TYR A 146 12.29 19.24 15.82
N LEU A 147 11.46 20.24 16.11
CA LEU A 147 10.03 20.25 15.89
C LEU A 147 9.67 21.36 14.90
N THR A 148 9.15 20.97 13.75
CA THR A 148 8.65 21.90 12.73
C THR A 148 7.15 22.02 12.85
N CYS A 149 6.67 23.25 13.08
CA CYS A 149 5.25 23.59 13.13
C CYS A 149 4.93 24.61 12.03
N TYR A 150 4.07 24.23 11.09
CA TYR A 150 3.55 25.15 10.06
C TYR A 150 2.40 25.99 10.64
N THR A 151 2.15 27.16 10.04
CA THR A 151 1.04 28.04 10.44
C THR A 151 -0.31 27.58 9.90
N ASP A 152 -0.32 26.82 8.81
CA ASP A 152 -1.51 26.43 8.06
C ASP A 152 -1.70 24.90 7.93
N GLN A 153 -0.75 24.09 8.40
CA GLN A 153 -0.83 22.64 8.33
C GLN A 153 -1.30 22.01 9.66
N PRO A 154 -2.13 20.96 9.62
CA PRO A 154 -2.66 20.31 10.84
C PRO A 154 -1.64 19.41 11.55
N TYR A 155 -0.52 19.09 10.88
CA TYR A 155 0.49 18.16 11.35
C TYR A 155 1.74 18.85 11.92
N VAL A 156 2.59 18.05 12.56
CA VAL A 156 3.94 18.45 12.97
C VAL A 156 4.99 17.48 12.46
N LEU A 157 6.20 17.99 12.23
CA LEU A 157 7.35 17.16 11.86
C LEU A 157 8.35 17.07 13.00
N LEU A 158 8.89 15.87 13.24
CA LEU A 158 9.85 15.59 14.29
C LEU A 158 11.15 15.02 13.72
N LYS A 159 12.28 15.51 14.18
CA LYS A 159 13.59 14.94 13.90
C LYS A 159 14.44 14.97 15.16
N ILE A 160 15.20 13.90 15.43
CA ILE A 160 16.09 13.85 16.59
C ILE A 160 17.53 13.92 16.11
N GLY A 161 18.32 14.78 16.73
CA GLY A 161 19.77 14.84 16.62
C GLY A 161 20.45 14.29 17.87
N VAL A 162 21.50 13.50 17.70
CA VAL A 162 22.36 13.02 18.78
C VAL A 162 23.76 13.58 18.53
N GLU A 163 24.15 14.56 19.33
CA GLU A 163 25.44 15.23 19.28
C GLU A 163 26.40 14.59 20.29
N ASN A 164 27.52 14.08 19.80
CA ASN A 164 28.56 13.48 20.65
C ASN A 164 29.49 14.58 21.19
N LEU A 165 29.42 14.85 22.49
CA LEU A 165 30.28 15.83 23.17
C LEU A 165 31.52 15.19 23.82
N ASN A 166 31.69 13.87 23.70
CA ASN A 166 32.88 13.17 24.20
C ASN A 166 34.08 13.40 23.26
N SER A 167 35.27 13.08 23.76
CA SER A 167 36.49 13.04 22.96
C SER A 167 36.63 11.77 22.10
N SER A 168 35.77 10.77 22.32
CA SER A 168 35.77 9.48 21.61
C SER A 168 34.45 9.27 20.90
N SER A 169 34.45 8.46 19.84
CA SER A 169 33.24 8.04 19.15
C SER A 169 32.28 7.27 20.06
N LEU A 170 31.00 7.36 19.75
CA LEU A 170 29.93 6.60 20.37
C LEU A 170 29.24 5.75 19.30
N PHE A 171 28.61 4.65 19.69
CA PHE A 171 27.90 3.78 18.76
C PHE A 171 26.43 3.70 19.16
N LEU A 172 25.57 4.09 18.23
CA LEU A 172 24.13 4.20 18.43
C LEU A 172 23.46 2.85 18.19
N LYS A 173 22.64 2.39 19.15
CA LYS A 173 21.87 1.16 19.05
C LYS A 173 20.45 1.42 18.53
N ASP A 174 19.75 2.37 19.14
CA ASP A 174 18.39 2.75 18.76
C ASP A 174 18.09 4.20 19.18
N ILE A 175 17.16 4.83 18.45
CA ILE A 175 16.66 6.18 18.76
C ILE A 175 15.15 6.19 18.58
N SER A 176 14.40 6.58 19.61
CA SER A 176 12.98 6.91 19.46
C SER A 176 12.81 8.39 19.11
N LEU A 177 12.06 8.68 18.05
CA LEU A 177 11.63 10.06 17.76
C LEU A 177 10.71 10.53 18.88
N ILE A 178 9.76 9.67 19.20
CA ILE A 178 8.84 9.83 20.32
C ILE A 178 8.42 8.45 20.82
N ASP A 179 8.32 8.34 22.13
CA ASP A 179 7.83 7.19 22.89
C ASP A 179 6.94 7.70 24.01
N ILE A 180 6.05 6.88 24.57
CA ILE A 180 5.27 7.27 25.75
C ILE A 180 5.90 6.70 27.03
N SER A 181 5.92 7.51 28.08
CA SER A 181 6.44 7.10 29.39
C SER A 181 5.72 5.86 29.94
N THR A 182 6.45 4.84 30.39
CA THR A 182 5.90 3.62 31.00
C THR A 182 5.12 3.88 32.29
N LYS A 183 5.47 4.93 33.05
CA LYS A 183 4.81 5.25 34.34
C LYS A 183 3.40 5.82 34.16
N ASN A 184 3.24 6.75 33.22
CA ASN A 184 2.06 7.61 33.12
C ASN A 184 1.76 8.14 31.70
N GLY A 185 2.40 7.57 30.68
CA GLY A 185 2.15 7.89 29.27
C GLY A 185 0.97 7.11 28.72
N LEU A 186 0.24 7.71 27.78
CA LEU A 186 -0.92 7.08 27.14
C LEU A 186 -1.26 7.78 25.81
N ILE A 187 -1.85 7.02 24.88
CA ILE A 187 -2.58 7.58 23.72
C ILE A 187 -4.09 7.44 23.94
N GLN A 188 -4.85 8.52 23.78
CA GLN A 188 -6.31 8.49 23.95
C GLN A 188 -7.02 9.27 22.83
N LEU A 189 -7.84 8.58 22.03
CA LEU A 189 -8.55 9.20 20.90
C LEU A 189 -9.96 9.67 21.27
N GLY A 190 -10.63 8.99 22.20
CA GLY A 190 -12.09 9.16 22.28
C GLY A 190 -12.70 8.20 23.26
N GLY A 191 -13.24 7.15 22.66
CA GLY A 191 -13.81 5.99 23.30
C GLY A 191 -12.74 5.04 23.84
N HIS A 192 -13.23 3.86 24.19
CA HIS A 192 -12.43 2.80 24.79
C HIS A 192 -11.46 2.19 23.76
N PRO A 193 -10.21 1.84 24.12
CA PRO A 193 -9.25 1.27 23.16
C PRO A 193 -9.73 0.02 22.42
N SER A 194 -10.68 -0.74 22.97
CA SER A 194 -11.29 -1.88 22.26
C SER A 194 -12.13 -1.50 21.02
N GLN A 195 -12.44 -0.21 20.83
CA GLN A 195 -13.07 0.33 19.62
C GLN A 195 -12.04 0.83 18.61
N TYR A 196 -10.75 0.82 18.97
CA TYR A 196 -9.71 1.32 18.10
C TYR A 196 -9.33 0.26 17.07
N HIS A 197 -9.19 0.70 15.84
CA HIS A 197 -8.58 -0.04 14.76
C HIS A 197 -7.20 0.54 14.47
N LEU A 198 -6.24 -0.35 14.26
CA LEU A 198 -4.86 -0.04 13.92
C LEU A 198 -4.57 -0.48 12.49
N TYR A 199 -4.13 0.49 11.69
CA TYR A 199 -3.74 0.33 10.30
C TYR A 199 -2.25 0.61 10.21
N LEU A 200 -1.46 -0.37 9.75
CA LEU A 200 -0.01 -0.22 9.58
C LEU A 200 0.41 -0.60 8.17
N LYS A 201 1.36 0.16 7.61
CA LYS A 201 1.96 -0.11 6.31
C LYS A 201 3.24 -0.92 6.48
N LEU A 202 3.06 -2.24 6.57
CA LEU A 202 4.15 -3.22 6.67
C LEU A 202 4.49 -3.83 5.29
N PRO A 203 5.76 -4.24 5.06
CA PRO A 203 6.20 -4.88 3.83
C PRO A 203 5.41 -6.15 3.49
N PRO A 204 5.23 -6.50 2.20
CA PRO A 204 4.32 -7.58 1.80
C PRO A 204 4.79 -9.01 2.11
N ILE A 205 6.06 -9.21 2.49
CA ILE A 205 6.69 -10.54 2.67
C ILE A 205 6.04 -11.42 3.75
N SER A 206 5.23 -10.88 4.67
CA SER A 206 4.54 -11.70 5.68
C SER A 206 3.03 -11.82 5.41
N PRO A 207 2.43 -13.02 5.43
CA PRO A 207 0.99 -13.19 5.28
C PRO A 207 0.18 -12.43 6.34
N SER A 208 0.73 -12.24 7.55
CA SER A 208 0.12 -11.47 8.64
C SER A 208 0.41 -9.96 8.55
N SER A 209 1.41 -9.55 7.75
CA SER A 209 1.78 -8.16 7.59
C SER A 209 0.72 -7.38 6.80
N GLY A 210 0.16 -6.38 7.46
CA GLY A 210 -0.76 -5.42 6.88
C GLY A 210 -2.25 -5.77 6.97
N THR A 211 -2.65 -6.83 7.64
CA THR A 211 -4.06 -6.95 8.02
C THR A 211 -4.40 -5.87 9.04
N HIS A 212 -5.53 -5.19 8.85
CA HIS A 212 -6.06 -4.23 9.81
C HIS A 212 -6.31 -4.95 11.14
N LYS A 213 -5.94 -4.32 12.26
CA LYS A 213 -6.00 -4.96 13.58
C LYS A 213 -6.97 -4.22 14.48
N LYS A 214 -7.85 -4.97 15.14
CA LYS A 214 -8.62 -4.45 16.27
C LYS A 214 -7.76 -4.49 17.52
N ILE A 215 -7.78 -3.43 18.32
CA ILE A 215 -7.09 -3.40 19.61
C ILE A 215 -7.94 -4.16 20.64
N TYR A 216 -7.28 -4.97 21.47
CA TYR A 216 -7.88 -5.76 22.55
C TYR A 216 -6.93 -5.80 23.75
N ASP A 217 -7.43 -6.19 24.93
CA ASP A 217 -6.62 -6.25 26.15
C ASP A 217 -5.48 -7.29 26.01
N GLY A 218 -4.24 -6.87 26.24
CA GLY A 218 -3.03 -7.65 25.97
C GLY A 218 -2.55 -7.58 24.53
N PHE A 219 -3.10 -6.68 23.70
CA PHE A 219 -2.57 -6.41 22.37
C PHE A 219 -1.14 -5.87 22.49
N ASN A 220 -0.19 -6.50 21.80
CA ASN A 220 1.19 -6.06 21.84
C ASN A 220 1.91 -6.22 20.49
N LEU A 221 2.40 -5.11 19.98
CA LEU A 221 3.23 -5.01 18.80
C LEU A 221 4.54 -4.31 19.21
N THR A 222 5.53 -5.10 19.61
CA THR A 222 6.85 -4.67 20.07
C THR A 222 7.96 -5.18 19.15
N LYS A 223 9.18 -4.69 19.38
CA LYS A 223 10.44 -5.07 18.74
C LYS A 223 10.59 -6.59 18.52
N ASP A 224 10.29 -7.40 19.53
CA ASP A 224 10.41 -8.87 19.46
C ASP A 224 9.40 -9.53 18.51
N ASN A 225 8.32 -8.81 18.17
CA ASN A 225 7.24 -9.25 17.29
C ASN A 225 7.24 -8.52 15.93
N THR A 226 8.12 -7.54 15.72
CA THR A 226 8.20 -6.73 14.49
C THR A 226 9.64 -6.58 14.00
N SER A 227 10.15 -7.59 13.31
CA SER A 227 11.40 -7.49 12.53
C SER A 227 11.23 -6.74 11.20
N GLN A 228 10.13 -5.99 11.02
CA GLN A 228 9.77 -5.38 9.75
C GLN A 228 9.64 -3.86 9.86
N PRO A 229 10.19 -3.09 8.90
CA PRO A 229 9.99 -1.65 8.83
C PRO A 229 8.50 -1.34 8.71
N CYS A 230 8.11 -0.20 9.24
CA CYS A 230 6.76 0.33 9.17
C CYS A 230 6.85 1.82 8.85
N GLN A 231 6.43 2.19 7.63
CA GLN A 231 6.54 3.58 7.18
C GLN A 231 5.55 4.49 7.88
N ASP A 232 4.32 4.02 8.03
CA ASP A 232 3.21 4.80 8.53
C ASP A 232 2.12 3.92 9.11
N GLY A 233 1.27 4.57 9.90
CA GLY A 233 0.08 3.97 10.44
C GLY A 233 -0.92 5.00 10.92
N ILE A 234 -2.14 4.51 11.12
CA ILE A 234 -3.22 5.29 11.73
C ILE A 234 -3.89 4.45 12.79
N LEU A 235 -4.05 5.06 13.96
CA LEU A 235 -4.89 4.55 15.03
C LEU A 235 -6.22 5.29 14.92
N TYR A 236 -7.32 4.55 14.77
CA TYR A 236 -8.64 5.08 14.44
C TYR A 236 -9.67 4.64 15.47
N ASP A 237 -10.40 5.56 16.08
CA ASP A 237 -11.51 5.23 16.95
C ASP A 237 -12.82 5.10 16.14
N THR A 238 -13.35 3.89 16.02
CA THR A 238 -14.56 3.63 15.23
C THR A 238 -15.83 4.28 15.78
N GLU A 239 -15.84 4.64 17.08
CA GLU A 239 -16.99 5.28 17.74
C GLU A 239 -16.97 6.79 17.53
N THR A 240 -15.84 7.44 17.83
CA THR A 240 -15.73 8.91 17.76
C THR A 240 -15.19 9.44 16.44
N LYS A 241 -14.66 8.56 15.57
CA LYS A 241 -13.97 8.88 14.30
C LYS A 241 -12.64 9.65 14.48
N ASN A 242 -12.26 9.97 15.70
CA ASN A 242 -10.98 10.58 16.01
C ASN A 242 -9.83 9.63 15.71
N SER A 243 -8.75 10.17 15.16
CA SER A 243 -7.63 9.36 14.72
C SER A 243 -6.28 10.02 15.01
N LEU A 244 -5.25 9.20 15.13
CA LEU A 244 -3.86 9.63 15.18
C LEU A 244 -3.13 9.00 13.99
N LEU A 245 -2.76 9.83 13.03
CA LEU A 245 -1.90 9.48 11.90
C LEU A 245 -0.45 9.73 12.29
N PHE A 246 0.40 8.75 12.03
CA PHE A 246 1.83 8.81 12.31
C PHE A 246 2.63 8.11 11.21
N GLY A 247 3.84 8.57 10.96
CA GLY A 247 4.72 7.94 9.99
C GLY A 247 6.02 8.69 9.81
N PHE A 248 6.68 8.45 8.68
CA PHE A 248 7.96 9.05 8.33
C PHE A 248 7.89 9.62 6.92
N LEU A 249 8.54 10.76 6.67
CA LEU A 249 8.63 11.36 5.34
C LEU A 249 9.89 10.94 4.60
N THR A 250 10.89 10.41 5.30
CA THR A 250 12.17 9.98 4.73
C THR A 250 12.50 8.58 5.22
N THR A 251 13.26 7.84 4.39
CA THR A 251 13.83 6.53 4.73
C THR A 251 15.19 6.43 4.05
N ASP A 252 16.13 7.27 4.47
CA ASP A 252 17.43 7.39 3.83
C ASP A 252 18.50 6.52 4.50
N LYS A 253 18.55 6.52 5.84
CA LYS A 253 19.60 5.91 6.64
C LYS A 253 19.11 4.74 7.48
N TRP A 254 17.93 4.84 8.09
CA TRP A 254 17.44 3.76 8.96
C TRP A 254 16.01 3.37 8.66
N TRP A 255 15.73 2.09 8.86
CA TRP A 255 14.39 1.55 8.75
C TRP A 255 13.48 2.19 9.79
N PRO A 256 12.36 2.80 9.36
CA PRO A 256 11.39 3.32 10.30
C PRO A 256 10.63 2.19 10.97
N SER A 257 10.39 2.32 12.27
CA SER A 257 9.71 1.30 13.07
C SER A 257 8.66 1.92 13.98
N VAL A 258 7.64 1.13 14.30
CA VAL A 258 6.52 1.52 15.15
C VAL A 258 6.25 0.42 16.17
N LYS A 259 6.00 0.82 17.42
CA LYS A 259 5.44 -0.07 18.45
C LYS A 259 4.07 0.42 18.90
N VAL A 260 3.16 -0.52 19.17
CA VAL A 260 1.81 -0.24 19.68
C VAL A 260 1.38 -1.35 20.63
N GLY A 261 0.91 -1.03 21.83
CA GLY A 261 0.48 -2.01 22.81
C GLY A 261 -0.58 -1.46 23.77
N TYR A 262 -1.47 -2.34 24.21
CA TYR A 262 -2.57 -2.00 25.11
C TYR A 262 -2.72 -3.06 26.19
N GLN A 263 -2.62 -2.62 27.43
CA GLN A 263 -2.98 -3.39 28.63
C GLN A 263 -4.08 -2.65 29.39
N ALA A 264 -5.20 -3.33 29.65
CA ALA A 264 -6.33 -2.70 30.33
C ALA A 264 -5.99 -2.35 31.79
N SER A 265 -6.28 -1.11 32.18
CA SER A 265 -6.22 -0.67 33.58
C SER A 265 -7.60 -0.71 34.23
N LYS A 266 -7.66 -1.05 35.53
CA LYS A 266 -8.88 -0.93 36.35
C LYS A 266 -9.30 0.54 36.57
N ARG A 267 -8.38 1.50 36.38
CA ARG A 267 -8.65 2.94 36.56
C ARG A 267 -9.10 3.55 35.23
N LYS A 268 -10.33 4.09 35.18
CA LYS A 268 -10.89 4.75 33.98
C LYS A 268 -10.01 5.88 33.42
N SER A 269 -9.27 6.60 34.27
CA SER A 269 -8.36 7.68 33.88
C SER A 269 -7.06 7.22 33.20
N GLN A 270 -6.86 5.90 33.05
CA GLN A 270 -5.74 5.26 32.37
C GLN A 270 -6.21 4.38 31.20
N GLN A 271 -7.40 4.64 30.65
CA GLN A 271 -7.90 3.95 29.46
C GLN A 271 -7.35 4.63 28.20
N GLY A 272 -6.27 4.04 27.66
CA GLY A 272 -5.60 4.47 26.44
C GLY A 272 -4.58 3.42 25.99
N ILE A 273 -3.99 3.58 24.82
CA ILE A 273 -2.85 2.75 24.39
C ILE A 273 -1.68 3.03 25.35
N THR A 274 -1.11 1.97 25.93
CA THR A 274 -0.10 2.04 27.01
C THR A 274 1.33 1.90 26.50
N THR A 275 1.50 1.41 25.27
CA THR A 275 2.79 1.36 24.56
C THR A 275 2.60 1.99 23.19
N TRP A 276 3.33 3.05 22.87
CA TRP A 276 3.32 3.65 21.54
C TRP A 276 4.63 4.39 21.30
N GLY A 277 5.23 4.21 20.12
CA GLY A 277 6.41 4.98 19.76
C GLY A 277 6.86 4.79 18.32
N LEU A 278 7.55 5.80 17.81
CA LEU A 278 8.21 5.85 16.50
C LEU A 278 9.71 5.81 16.73
N TYR A 279 10.42 4.86 16.12
CA TYR A 279 11.85 4.67 16.40
C TYR A 279 12.63 4.08 15.23
N HIS A 280 13.95 4.12 15.35
CA HIS A 280 14.90 3.46 14.48
C HIS A 280 15.78 2.51 15.26
N GLU A 281 16.15 1.39 14.64
CA GLU A 281 17.34 0.65 15.01
C GLU A 281 18.51 1.25 14.24
N CYS A 282 19.53 1.72 14.96
CA CYS A 282 20.62 2.50 14.39
C CYS A 282 21.79 1.64 13.89
N GLU A 283 21.65 0.32 13.84
CA GLU A 283 22.62 -0.61 13.25
C GLU A 283 24.07 -0.39 13.72
N THR A 284 24.26 -0.01 14.99
CA THR A 284 25.59 0.30 15.57
C THR A 284 26.32 1.45 14.87
N THR A 285 25.58 2.42 14.32
CA THR A 285 26.15 3.59 13.63
C THR A 285 27.10 4.37 14.55
N GLU A 286 28.30 4.64 14.05
CA GLU A 286 29.28 5.48 14.73
C GLU A 286 28.89 6.96 14.68
N CYS A 287 28.86 7.61 15.84
CA CYS A 287 28.80 9.05 16.02
C CYS A 287 30.18 9.55 16.47
N GLU A 288 30.96 10.08 15.53
CA GLU A 288 32.28 10.65 15.82
C GLU A 288 32.21 11.81 16.82
N ALA A 289 33.31 12.04 17.54
CA ALA A 289 33.44 13.13 18.50
C ALA A 289 33.17 14.50 17.83
N GLY A 290 32.25 15.28 18.41
CA GLY A 290 31.85 16.60 17.91
C GLY A 290 30.83 16.60 16.78
N ASN A 291 30.44 15.43 16.26
CA ASN A 291 29.42 15.33 15.22
C ASN A 291 28.02 15.14 15.81
N GLU A 292 27.00 15.56 15.06
CA GLU A 292 25.60 15.28 15.33
C GLU A 292 25.05 14.35 14.24
N ILE A 293 24.42 13.25 14.65
CA ILE A 293 23.68 12.36 13.76
C ILE A 293 22.19 12.62 13.92
N THR A 294 21.49 12.78 12.80
CA THR A 294 20.04 13.03 12.80
C THR A 294 19.25 11.83 12.27
N THR A 295 18.05 11.62 12.82
CA THR A 295 17.09 10.59 12.38
C THR A 295 16.40 10.94 11.06
N GLU A 296 15.59 10.00 10.56
CA GLU A 296 14.55 10.29 9.58
C GLU A 296 13.54 11.32 10.12
N ILE A 297 12.78 11.94 9.21
CA ILE A 297 11.75 12.93 9.55
C ILE A 297 10.44 12.21 9.88
N GLY A 298 10.01 12.27 11.13
CA GLY A 298 8.69 11.80 11.58
C GLY A 298 7.58 12.78 11.26
N TYR A 299 6.38 12.27 11.02
CA TYR A 299 5.14 13.00 10.77
C TYR A 299 4.09 12.57 11.79
N ILE A 300 3.43 13.53 12.45
CA ILE A 300 2.35 13.27 13.41
C ILE A 300 1.20 14.23 13.16
N ASP A 301 -0.02 13.69 13.10
CA ASP A 301 -1.24 14.45 12.85
C ASP A 301 -2.42 13.85 13.62
N PHE A 302 -3.12 14.67 14.41
CA PHE A 302 -4.38 14.28 15.03
C PHE A 302 -5.54 14.76 14.17
N VAL A 303 -6.42 13.82 13.79
CA VAL A 303 -7.31 14.04 12.66
C VAL A 303 -8.73 13.58 12.97
N GLU A 304 -9.68 14.41 12.59
CA GLU A 304 -11.12 14.08 12.61
C GLU A 304 -11.56 13.40 11.30
N GLN A 305 -10.82 13.64 10.20
CA GLN A 305 -11.10 13.08 8.88
C GLN A 305 -9.91 12.25 8.38
N ALA A 306 -9.84 10.99 8.84
CA ALA A 306 -8.75 10.06 8.56
C ALA A 306 -8.36 9.98 7.07
N THR A 307 -9.34 9.89 6.17
CA THR A 307 -9.09 9.74 4.72
C THR A 307 -8.43 10.97 4.11
N ALA A 308 -8.90 12.18 4.46
CA ALA A 308 -8.35 13.42 3.92
C ALA A 308 -6.91 13.66 4.40
N SER A 309 -6.65 13.44 5.70
CA SER A 309 -5.31 13.60 6.26
C SER A 309 -4.32 12.54 5.76
N TYR A 310 -4.77 11.29 5.54
CA TYR A 310 -3.91 10.27 4.96
C TYR A 310 -3.52 10.61 3.51
N LYS A 311 -4.44 11.22 2.74
CA LYS A 311 -4.14 11.75 1.41
C LYS A 311 -3.08 12.86 1.47
N GLN A 312 -3.23 13.82 2.38
CA GLN A 312 -2.26 14.91 2.59
C GLN A 312 -0.86 14.38 2.94
N TYR A 313 -0.78 13.39 3.86
CA TYR A 313 0.48 12.71 4.18
C TYR A 313 1.11 12.05 2.94
N THR A 314 0.29 11.37 2.13
CA THR A 314 0.77 10.68 0.91
C THR A 314 1.26 11.68 -0.15
N GLU A 315 0.58 12.81 -0.32
CA GLU A 315 0.98 13.90 -1.23
C GLU A 315 2.31 14.53 -0.77
N ARG A 316 2.49 14.71 0.54
CA ARG A 316 3.75 15.18 1.13
C ARG A 316 4.88 14.18 0.88
N LEU A 317 4.66 12.91 1.18
CA LEU A 317 5.62 11.82 0.94
C LEU A 317 6.02 11.75 -0.54
N SER A 318 5.04 11.87 -1.44
CA SER A 318 5.23 11.88 -2.89
C SER A 318 6.22 12.95 -3.33
N LYS A 319 6.00 14.20 -2.90
CA LYS A 319 6.79 15.35 -3.32
C LYS A 319 8.17 15.36 -2.68
N ASP A 320 8.29 15.01 -1.41
CA ASP A 320 9.58 14.97 -0.71
C ASP A 320 10.50 13.83 -1.21
N ASN A 321 9.93 12.78 -1.80
CA ASN A 321 10.69 11.62 -2.32
C ASN A 321 10.73 11.53 -3.85
N ASN A 322 10.38 12.60 -4.57
CA ASN A 322 10.40 12.66 -6.04
C ASN A 322 9.67 11.49 -6.72
N ALA A 323 8.47 11.16 -6.22
CA ALA A 323 7.63 10.11 -6.79
C ALA A 323 7.43 10.29 -8.30
N ILE A 324 7.43 9.17 -9.04
CA ILE A 324 7.18 9.17 -10.49
C ILE A 324 5.66 9.08 -10.68
N THR A 325 5.06 10.15 -11.19
CA THR A 325 3.61 10.25 -11.37
C THR A 325 3.14 9.86 -12.77
N SER A 326 1.83 9.78 -12.98
CA SER A 326 1.23 9.40 -14.27
C SER A 326 1.55 10.38 -15.41
N MET A 327 1.80 11.67 -15.13
CA MET A 327 2.22 12.68 -16.11
C MET A 327 3.66 12.49 -16.59
N ASP A 328 4.52 11.93 -15.75
CA ASP A 328 5.94 11.72 -16.07
C ASP A 328 6.13 10.53 -17.03
N LEU A 329 5.24 9.53 -16.98
CA LEU A 329 5.30 8.33 -17.82
C LEU A 329 4.70 8.53 -19.22
N THR A 330 3.72 9.42 -19.35
CA THR A 330 3.08 9.77 -20.64
C THR A 330 3.97 10.71 -21.46
N SER A 331 4.65 11.66 -20.81
CA SER A 331 5.60 12.58 -21.44
C SER A 331 6.87 11.89 -21.96
N GLN A 332 7.29 10.77 -21.35
CA GLN A 332 8.39 9.95 -21.88
C GLN A 332 8.03 9.18 -23.16
N ASN A 333 6.74 8.95 -23.43
CA ASN A 333 6.28 8.09 -24.52
C ASN A 333 5.59 8.80 -25.70
N ASN A 334 5.30 10.11 -25.64
CA ASN A 334 4.58 10.78 -26.74
C ASN A 334 5.20 12.12 -27.19
N LYS A 335 5.96 12.07 -28.30
CA LYS A 335 5.94 13.14 -29.31
C LYS A 335 4.94 12.71 -30.39
N ASN A 336 3.76 13.34 -30.39
CA ASN A 336 2.69 13.29 -31.40
C ASN A 336 1.50 12.34 -31.12
N SER A 337 0.61 12.72 -30.21
CA SER A 337 -0.83 12.49 -30.37
C SER A 337 -1.62 13.55 -29.60
N VAL A 338 -2.73 14.02 -30.16
CA VAL A 338 -3.59 15.07 -29.59
C VAL A 338 -4.48 14.41 -28.54
N ASP A 339 -4.29 14.79 -27.29
CA ASP A 339 -4.90 14.19 -26.10
C ASP A 339 -6.40 14.51 -25.98
N TYR A 340 -7.22 13.46 -25.91
CA TYR A 340 -8.45 13.48 -25.12
C TYR A 340 -8.16 12.72 -23.82
N GLU A 341 -8.61 13.26 -22.70
CA GLU A 341 -8.39 12.85 -21.29
C GLU A 341 -8.70 11.38 -20.92
N PHE A 342 -9.00 10.51 -21.90
CA PHE A 342 -9.33 9.10 -21.73
C PHE A 342 -8.36 8.10 -22.39
N ASP A 343 -7.29 8.53 -23.07
CA ASP A 343 -6.24 7.60 -23.55
C ASP A 343 -5.15 7.28 -22.48
N SER A 344 -5.59 7.36 -21.23
CA SER A 344 -4.93 7.01 -19.97
C SER A 344 -5.32 5.60 -19.53
N LYS A 345 -5.09 4.58 -20.36
CA LYS A 345 -5.40 3.18 -20.02
C LYS A 345 -4.29 2.56 -19.17
N THR A 346 -4.68 1.71 -18.22
CA THR A 346 -3.72 0.93 -17.44
C THR A 346 -3.30 -0.34 -18.18
N ILE A 347 -2.09 -0.84 -17.88
CA ILE A 347 -1.54 -2.06 -18.47
C ILE A 347 -2.46 -3.26 -18.23
N SER A 348 -2.80 -3.95 -19.32
CA SER A 348 -3.39 -5.27 -19.30
C SER A 348 -2.39 -6.31 -19.81
N GLY A 349 -2.32 -7.46 -19.17
CA GLY A 349 -1.40 -8.52 -19.57
C GLY A 349 -1.94 -9.91 -19.38
N TRP A 350 -1.21 -10.88 -19.91
CA TRP A 350 -1.44 -12.30 -19.67
C TRP A 350 -0.13 -12.96 -19.25
N SER A 351 -0.08 -13.52 -18.04
CA SER A 351 1.10 -14.21 -17.55
C SER A 351 1.13 -15.66 -18.02
N ILE A 352 2.20 -16.04 -18.69
CA ILE A 352 2.54 -17.41 -19.04
C ILE A 352 3.48 -17.92 -17.96
N THR A 353 3.07 -18.99 -17.27
CA THR A 353 3.78 -19.48 -16.08
C THR A 353 4.15 -20.95 -16.22
N SER A 354 5.29 -21.33 -15.64
CA SER A 354 5.80 -22.70 -15.68
C SER A 354 5.17 -23.64 -14.66
N GLU A 355 4.28 -23.16 -13.78
CA GLU A 355 3.78 -23.95 -12.65
C GLU A 355 2.99 -25.19 -13.07
N LYS A 356 2.33 -25.13 -14.24
CA LYS A 356 1.62 -26.26 -14.83
C LYS A 356 2.49 -27.14 -15.75
N ASN A 357 3.77 -26.80 -15.91
CA ASN A 357 4.69 -27.44 -16.85
C ASN A 357 6.02 -27.82 -16.17
N ASP A 358 5.94 -28.57 -15.06
CA ASP A 358 7.09 -29.05 -14.27
C ASP A 358 8.10 -27.97 -13.86
N GLY A 359 7.67 -26.70 -13.77
CA GLY A 359 8.53 -25.57 -13.42
C GLY A 359 9.46 -25.09 -14.53
N LYS A 360 9.20 -25.46 -15.80
CA LYS A 360 9.93 -24.96 -16.98
C LYS A 360 9.06 -24.23 -18.00
N LEU A 361 9.62 -23.22 -18.66
CA LEU A 361 9.07 -22.58 -19.86
C LEU A 361 9.92 -22.95 -21.07
N SER A 362 9.28 -23.17 -22.21
CA SER A 362 9.95 -23.37 -23.51
C SER A 362 9.41 -22.42 -24.56
N ALA A 363 10.19 -22.15 -25.60
CA ALA A 363 9.80 -21.29 -26.72
C ALA A 363 8.49 -21.77 -27.38
N LYS A 364 8.32 -23.09 -27.52
CA LYS A 364 7.12 -23.70 -28.11
C LYS A 364 5.88 -23.43 -27.25
N TYR A 365 5.99 -23.61 -25.94
CA TYR A 365 4.88 -23.40 -25.01
C TYR A 365 4.43 -21.93 -25.01
N ILE A 366 5.39 -21.00 -25.02
CA ILE A 366 5.12 -19.56 -25.09
C ILE A 366 4.42 -19.19 -26.40
N ASP A 367 4.89 -19.69 -27.55
CA ASP A 367 4.28 -19.42 -28.85
C ASP A 367 2.84 -19.94 -28.94
N GLU A 368 2.59 -21.18 -28.48
CA GLU A 368 1.25 -21.78 -28.46
C GLU A 368 0.26 -20.95 -27.63
N HIS A 369 0.66 -20.55 -26.43
CA HIS A 369 -0.19 -19.77 -25.52
C HIS A 369 -0.42 -18.34 -26.05
N THR A 370 0.61 -17.73 -26.64
CA THR A 370 0.50 -16.39 -27.22
C THR A 370 -0.46 -16.40 -28.42
N ARG A 371 -0.38 -17.41 -29.30
CA ARG A 371 -1.33 -17.56 -30.42
C ARG A 371 -2.75 -17.76 -29.94
N ALA A 372 -2.98 -18.57 -28.91
CA ALA A 372 -4.31 -18.77 -28.34
C ALA A 372 -4.93 -17.44 -27.84
N ILE A 373 -4.12 -16.55 -27.25
CA ILE A 373 -4.57 -15.22 -26.83
C ILE A 373 -4.86 -14.34 -28.06
N ALA A 374 -3.98 -14.34 -29.07
CA ALA A 374 -4.13 -13.56 -30.30
C ALA A 374 -5.39 -13.93 -31.10
N GLU A 375 -5.73 -15.22 -31.13
CA GLU A 375 -6.88 -15.76 -31.84
C GLU A 375 -8.19 -15.49 -31.11
N ASN A 376 -8.16 -15.21 -29.81
CA ASN A 376 -9.36 -14.91 -29.04
C ASN A 376 -9.94 -13.53 -29.42
N PRO A 377 -11.18 -13.46 -29.94
CA PRO A 377 -11.78 -12.21 -30.40
C PRO A 377 -12.03 -11.19 -29.29
N LEU A 378 -11.95 -11.57 -28.02
CA LEU A 378 -12.12 -10.64 -26.90
C LEU A 378 -10.81 -9.95 -26.50
N PHE A 379 -9.64 -10.49 -26.87
CA PHE A 379 -8.34 -10.10 -26.29
C PHE A 379 -7.32 -9.60 -27.31
N LYS A 380 -7.72 -9.39 -28.57
CA LYS A 380 -6.82 -8.90 -29.62
C LYS A 380 -6.17 -7.56 -29.24
N PRO A 381 -4.85 -7.39 -29.41
CA PRO A 381 -4.13 -6.16 -29.06
C PRO A 381 -4.65 -4.88 -29.71
N VAL A 382 -5.22 -5.00 -30.91
CA VAL A 382 -5.74 -3.85 -31.68
C VAL A 382 -6.97 -3.20 -31.06
N TYR A 383 -7.63 -3.86 -30.12
CA TYR A 383 -8.87 -3.36 -29.50
C TYR A 383 -8.60 -2.44 -28.31
N SER A 384 -9.53 -1.52 -28.08
CA SER A 384 -9.45 -0.51 -27.01
C SER A 384 -9.26 -1.11 -25.61
N GLY A 385 -9.68 -2.36 -25.40
CA GLY A 385 -9.41 -3.14 -24.19
C GLY A 385 -8.94 -4.57 -24.51
N GLY A 386 -8.08 -4.71 -25.53
CA GLY A 386 -7.32 -5.93 -25.79
C GLY A 386 -6.29 -6.22 -24.70
N ILE A 387 -5.51 -7.29 -24.88
CA ILE A 387 -4.36 -7.59 -24.02
C ILE A 387 -3.13 -6.92 -24.61
N ASP A 388 -2.43 -6.12 -23.80
CA ASP A 388 -1.26 -5.37 -24.24
C ASP A 388 0.04 -6.19 -24.11
N TYR A 389 0.22 -6.90 -22.99
CA TYR A 389 1.47 -7.59 -22.66
C TYR A 389 1.32 -9.11 -22.55
N ILE A 390 2.26 -9.84 -23.13
CA ILE A 390 2.57 -11.21 -22.71
C ILE A 390 3.62 -11.13 -21.61
N HIS A 391 3.30 -11.64 -20.42
CA HIS A 391 4.20 -11.64 -19.27
C HIS A 391 4.83 -13.02 -19.06
N LEU A 392 6.15 -13.08 -19.08
CA LEU A 392 6.91 -14.29 -18.78
C LEU A 392 7.29 -14.27 -17.29
N GLU A 393 6.64 -15.13 -16.52
CA GLU A 393 6.97 -15.35 -15.11
C GLU A 393 8.22 -16.24 -14.96
N SER A 394 8.39 -16.93 -13.83
CA SER A 394 9.53 -17.83 -13.62
C SER A 394 9.52 -19.08 -14.51
N GLY A 395 10.70 -19.66 -14.75
CA GLY A 395 10.90 -20.95 -15.42
C GLY A 395 11.60 -20.90 -16.77
N TRP A 396 11.94 -19.71 -17.28
CA TRP A 396 12.71 -19.55 -18.53
C TRP A 396 14.22 -19.76 -18.36
N GLN A 397 14.74 -19.64 -17.14
CA GLN A 397 16.15 -19.80 -16.83
C GLN A 397 16.54 -21.28 -16.74
N ASN A 398 17.68 -21.65 -17.32
CA ASN A 398 18.26 -22.97 -17.09
C ASN A 398 18.78 -23.12 -15.65
N VAL A 399 19.55 -22.13 -15.20
CA VAL A 399 20.05 -22.03 -13.82
C VAL A 399 19.54 -20.72 -13.22
N PRO A 400 18.92 -20.76 -12.03
CA PRO A 400 18.45 -19.53 -11.39
C PRO A 400 19.59 -18.59 -11.03
N GLY A 401 19.36 -17.30 -11.21
CA GLY A 401 20.43 -16.32 -11.03
C GLY A 401 21.51 -16.42 -12.12
N GLU A 402 21.22 -17.08 -13.25
CA GLU A 402 22.00 -17.00 -14.48
C GLU A 402 21.09 -16.58 -15.66
N ILE A 403 21.65 -15.84 -16.63
CA ILE A 403 20.93 -15.38 -17.85
C ILE A 403 21.01 -16.38 -19.00
N ASN A 404 21.38 -17.64 -18.70
CA ASN A 404 21.51 -18.69 -19.69
C ASN A 404 20.18 -19.40 -19.93
N LEU A 405 19.95 -19.74 -21.19
CA LEU A 405 18.80 -20.49 -21.65
C LEU A 405 19.20 -21.95 -21.83
N ASN A 406 18.26 -22.86 -21.62
CA ASN A 406 18.41 -24.23 -22.05
C ASN A 406 18.22 -24.27 -23.58
N THR A 407 19.18 -24.81 -24.32
CA THR A 407 19.16 -24.82 -25.79
C THR A 407 18.09 -25.75 -26.37
N ASP A 408 17.63 -26.75 -25.62
CA ASP A 408 16.55 -27.62 -26.05
C ASP A 408 15.19 -26.90 -25.90
N ASP A 409 15.03 -26.11 -24.84
CA ASP A 409 13.82 -25.33 -24.57
C ASP A 409 13.74 -24.05 -25.42
N PHE A 410 14.89 -23.44 -25.77
CA PHE A 410 15.02 -22.20 -26.54
C PHE A 410 16.09 -22.34 -27.66
N PRO A 411 15.83 -23.15 -28.70
CA PRO A 411 16.83 -23.46 -29.74
C PRO A 411 17.29 -22.22 -30.53
N ASP A 412 16.37 -21.27 -30.76
CA ASP A 412 16.64 -20.02 -31.47
C ASP A 412 16.92 -18.84 -30.53
N GLY A 413 17.07 -19.10 -29.23
CA GLY A 413 17.23 -18.09 -28.19
C GLY A 413 15.96 -17.30 -27.85
N MET A 414 16.06 -16.42 -26.86
CA MET A 414 14.92 -15.65 -26.35
C MET A 414 14.49 -14.51 -27.29
N SER A 415 15.41 -13.91 -28.06
CA SER A 415 15.07 -12.84 -29.01
C SER A 415 14.05 -13.32 -30.05
N SER A 416 14.21 -14.54 -30.57
CA SER A 416 13.23 -15.15 -31.50
C SER A 416 11.84 -15.35 -30.88
N VAL A 417 11.76 -15.57 -29.56
CA VAL A 417 10.47 -15.65 -28.84
C VAL A 417 9.84 -14.26 -28.75
N VAL A 418 10.64 -13.25 -28.40
CA VAL A 418 10.19 -11.85 -28.31
C VAL A 418 9.70 -11.35 -29.68
N ASP A 419 10.47 -11.57 -30.75
CA ASP A 419 10.10 -11.19 -32.12
C ASP A 419 8.74 -11.78 -32.51
N LYS A 420 8.47 -13.06 -32.20
CA LYS A 420 7.17 -13.71 -32.49
C LYS A 420 6.01 -13.11 -31.70
N ILE A 421 6.25 -12.69 -30.46
CA ILE A 421 5.23 -12.02 -29.63
C ILE A 421 4.91 -10.64 -30.22
N HIS A 422 5.94 -9.89 -30.60
CA HIS A 422 5.82 -8.58 -31.27
C HIS A 422 5.13 -8.68 -32.63
N ASP A 423 5.43 -9.71 -33.44
CA ASP A 423 4.78 -9.98 -34.73
C ASP A 423 3.27 -10.21 -34.60
N LEU A 424 2.81 -10.68 -33.43
CA LEU A 424 1.38 -10.85 -33.11
C LEU A 424 0.73 -9.58 -32.54
N GLY A 425 1.50 -8.50 -32.38
CA GLY A 425 1.04 -7.18 -31.93
C GLY A 425 1.05 -6.97 -30.42
N PHE A 426 1.56 -7.91 -29.63
CA PHE A 426 1.72 -7.74 -28.19
C PHE A 426 3.05 -7.09 -27.84
N LYS A 427 3.12 -6.44 -26.69
CA LYS A 427 4.37 -6.15 -25.97
C LYS A 427 4.76 -7.35 -25.12
N VAL A 428 6.02 -7.42 -24.69
CA VAL A 428 6.52 -8.52 -23.87
C VAL A 428 7.15 -8.02 -22.58
N SER A 429 6.90 -8.75 -21.50
CA SER A 429 7.46 -8.45 -20.19
C SER A 429 8.03 -9.70 -19.52
N ILE A 430 8.99 -9.52 -18.61
CA ILE A 430 9.69 -10.62 -17.94
C ILE A 430 9.87 -10.37 -16.45
N CYS A 431 9.71 -11.42 -15.66
CA CYS A 431 10.03 -11.43 -14.23
C CYS A 431 11.48 -11.91 -14.01
N ILE A 432 12.25 -11.14 -13.25
CA ILE A 432 13.63 -11.46 -12.84
C ILE A 432 13.83 -11.26 -11.34
N ASP A 433 14.66 -12.10 -10.74
CA ASP A 433 15.18 -11.91 -9.38
C ASP A 433 16.70 -11.63 -9.50
N PRO A 434 17.11 -10.35 -9.54
CA PRO A 434 18.47 -9.97 -9.94
C PRO A 434 19.52 -10.19 -8.84
N TYR A 435 19.09 -10.48 -7.60
CA TYR A 435 19.98 -10.57 -6.44
C TYR A 435 20.08 -11.97 -5.85
N VAL A 436 19.65 -13.01 -6.58
CA VAL A 436 19.86 -14.40 -6.18
C VAL A 436 20.75 -15.14 -7.14
N ILE A 437 21.46 -16.14 -6.64
CA ILE A 437 22.28 -17.02 -7.46
C ILE A 437 22.39 -18.43 -6.91
N ASP A 438 22.57 -19.42 -7.80
CA ASP A 438 22.95 -20.77 -7.37
C ASP A 438 24.26 -20.72 -6.57
N THR A 439 24.29 -21.42 -5.45
CA THR A 439 25.45 -21.47 -4.54
C THR A 439 26.70 -22.01 -5.22
N ASN A 440 26.57 -22.80 -6.28
CA ASN A 440 27.67 -23.35 -7.08
C ASN A 440 27.98 -22.53 -8.34
N SER A 441 27.40 -21.33 -8.49
CA SER A 441 27.62 -20.51 -9.67
C SER A 441 29.09 -20.12 -9.84
N LYS A 442 29.47 -19.89 -11.11
CA LYS A 442 30.85 -19.49 -11.46
C LYS A 442 31.26 -18.16 -10.81
N ILE A 443 30.32 -17.23 -10.64
CA ILE A 443 30.61 -15.93 -10.05
C ILE A 443 30.81 -16.04 -8.54
N ASN A 444 30.02 -16.86 -7.83
CA ASN A 444 30.22 -17.15 -6.42
C ASN A 444 31.56 -17.88 -6.17
N SER A 445 31.91 -18.82 -7.06
CA SER A 445 33.21 -19.51 -7.01
C SER A 445 34.41 -18.57 -7.25
N LYS A 446 34.22 -17.52 -8.07
CA LYS A 446 35.27 -16.56 -8.43
C LYS A 446 35.43 -15.45 -7.39
N PHE A 447 34.34 -15.04 -6.76
CA PHE A 447 34.29 -13.96 -5.76
C PHE A 447 33.59 -14.49 -4.52
N PRO A 448 34.32 -15.10 -3.58
CA PRO A 448 33.70 -15.71 -2.40
C PRO A 448 32.89 -14.71 -1.57
N ASP A 449 33.30 -13.46 -1.47
CA ASP A 449 32.68 -12.38 -0.72
C ASP A 449 31.53 -11.67 -1.45
N ILE A 450 31.08 -12.17 -2.61
CA ILE A 450 30.04 -11.52 -3.42
C ILE A 450 28.62 -11.64 -2.84
N CYS A 451 28.39 -12.57 -1.91
CA CYS A 451 27.09 -12.81 -1.31
C CYS A 451 27.00 -12.19 0.09
N LEU A 452 25.78 -11.80 0.49
CA LEU A 452 25.49 -11.47 1.88
C LEU A 452 25.89 -12.64 2.78
N ARG A 453 26.41 -12.34 3.97
CA ARG A 453 26.96 -13.34 4.89
C ARG A 453 26.17 -13.40 6.18
N SER A 454 25.82 -14.60 6.62
CA SER A 454 25.25 -14.81 7.94
C SER A 454 26.31 -14.55 9.02
N THR A 455 25.90 -13.91 10.10
CA THR A 455 26.67 -13.78 11.34
C THR A 455 26.06 -14.58 12.49
N ASP A 456 25.00 -15.36 12.22
CA ASP A 456 24.35 -16.20 13.21
C ASP A 456 25.21 -17.43 13.57
N ASN A 457 25.46 -17.61 14.87
CA ASN A 457 26.11 -18.81 15.42
C ASN A 457 25.10 -19.95 15.67
N ASN A 458 23.79 -19.68 15.62
CA ASN A 458 22.72 -20.59 16.03
C ASN A 458 21.79 -20.94 14.87
N ASN A 459 22.34 -21.48 13.78
CA ASN A 459 21.52 -22.10 12.74
C ASN A 459 20.86 -23.38 13.34
N PRO A 460 19.53 -23.44 13.52
CA PRO A 460 18.87 -24.58 14.17
C PRO A 460 18.95 -25.89 13.36
N SER A 461 19.51 -25.82 12.14
CA SER A 461 19.79 -26.97 11.29
C SER A 461 21.17 -27.61 11.50
N LYS A 462 22.01 -27.06 12.40
CA LYS A 462 23.35 -27.59 12.69
C LYS A 462 23.51 -27.79 14.21
N GLU A 463 23.28 -29.02 14.66
CA GLU A 463 23.61 -29.42 16.04
C GLU A 463 25.11 -29.18 16.33
N ASN A 464 25.37 -28.35 17.34
CA ASN A 464 26.53 -28.29 18.22
C ASN A 464 27.91 -28.69 17.65
N ASN A 465 28.72 -27.68 17.32
CA ASN A 465 30.21 -27.59 17.29
C ASN A 465 30.81 -27.05 15.98
N SER A 466 30.54 -25.80 15.63
CA SER A 466 31.43 -25.07 14.70
C SER A 466 31.41 -23.57 14.96
N ASN A 467 32.60 -22.96 14.81
CA ASN A 467 32.87 -21.51 14.77
C ASN A 467 31.83 -20.72 13.95
N PRO A 468 31.70 -19.39 14.17
CA PRO A 468 30.86 -18.51 13.36
C PRO A 468 30.95 -18.82 11.87
N THR A 469 29.82 -19.28 11.32
CA THR A 469 29.74 -19.68 9.92
C THR A 469 29.61 -18.41 9.08
N ASN A 470 30.73 -17.93 8.52
CA ASN A 470 30.77 -16.92 7.46
C ASN A 470 30.23 -17.52 6.14
N GLU A 471 29.02 -18.07 6.20
CA GLU A 471 28.31 -18.73 5.11
C GLU A 471 27.40 -17.74 4.37
N PRO A 472 27.14 -17.93 3.06
CA PRO A 472 26.21 -17.09 2.34
C PRO A 472 24.82 -17.14 2.98
N VAL A 473 24.12 -16.00 2.99
CA VAL A 473 22.69 -15.99 3.30
C VAL A 473 21.96 -16.70 2.18
N GLU A 474 21.19 -17.71 2.53
CA GLU A 474 20.48 -18.56 1.59
C GLU A 474 18.96 -18.41 1.72
N VAL A 475 18.26 -18.49 0.59
CA VAL A 475 16.79 -18.47 0.51
C VAL A 475 16.26 -19.66 -0.28
N TYR A 476 15.10 -20.15 0.13
CA TYR A 476 14.36 -21.20 -0.56
C TYR A 476 13.17 -20.60 -1.29
N LEU A 477 13.28 -20.51 -2.61
CA LEU A 477 12.15 -20.09 -3.43
C LEU A 477 11.04 -21.16 -3.42
N PRO A 478 9.76 -20.75 -3.40
CA PRO A 478 8.64 -21.69 -3.45
C PRO A 478 8.76 -22.69 -4.61
N GLY A 479 8.55 -23.98 -4.32
CA GLY A 479 8.66 -25.05 -5.32
C GLY A 479 10.08 -25.51 -5.65
N ARG A 480 11.11 -25.00 -4.94
CA ARG A 480 12.50 -25.45 -5.14
C ARG A 480 13.03 -26.26 -3.97
N LYS A 481 13.90 -27.22 -4.31
CA LYS A 481 14.61 -28.09 -3.36
C LYS A 481 15.98 -27.57 -2.97
N LYS A 482 16.59 -26.71 -3.80
CA LYS A 482 17.93 -26.14 -3.56
C LYS A 482 17.81 -24.69 -3.13
N ALA A 483 18.63 -24.30 -2.18
CA ALA A 483 18.75 -22.93 -1.73
C ALA A 483 19.54 -22.09 -2.75
N LEU A 484 19.26 -20.80 -2.78
CA LEU A 484 20.01 -19.80 -3.56
C LEU A 484 20.71 -18.85 -2.60
N ALA A 485 21.94 -18.45 -2.92
CA ALA A 485 22.65 -17.41 -2.20
C ALA A 485 22.15 -16.03 -2.64
N ILE A 486 22.12 -15.08 -1.71
CA ILE A 486 21.76 -13.68 -1.99
C ILE A 486 23.01 -12.87 -2.28
N LEU A 487 23.04 -12.23 -3.45
CA LEU A 487 24.11 -11.34 -3.86
C LEU A 487 24.11 -10.05 -3.03
N ASP A 488 25.30 -9.60 -2.68
CA ASP A 488 25.52 -8.35 -2.00
C ASP A 488 25.72 -7.21 -3.01
N VAL A 489 24.78 -6.26 -3.05
CA VAL A 489 24.86 -5.15 -4.00
C VAL A 489 25.99 -4.16 -3.71
N SER A 490 26.50 -4.11 -2.48
CA SER A 490 27.65 -3.27 -2.15
C SER A 490 28.95 -3.77 -2.80
N HIS A 491 29.00 -5.06 -3.18
CA HIS A 491 30.10 -5.61 -3.95
C HIS A 491 30.06 -5.10 -5.42
N PRO A 492 31.15 -4.49 -5.96
CA PRO A 492 31.15 -3.92 -7.31
C PRO A 492 30.81 -4.92 -8.44
N GLU A 493 31.21 -6.18 -8.31
CA GLU A 493 30.91 -7.20 -9.31
C GLU A 493 29.43 -7.60 -9.34
N THR A 494 28.70 -7.47 -8.22
CA THR A 494 27.24 -7.66 -8.20
C THR A 494 26.56 -6.61 -9.06
N ARG A 495 26.92 -5.33 -8.88
CA ARG A 495 26.35 -4.23 -9.70
C ARG A 495 26.66 -4.40 -11.18
N LYS A 496 27.89 -4.81 -11.54
CA LYS A 496 28.26 -5.14 -12.92
C LYS A 496 27.45 -6.32 -13.47
N HIS A 497 27.21 -7.34 -12.66
CA HIS A 497 26.41 -8.51 -13.03
C HIS A 497 24.96 -8.10 -13.36
N VAL A 498 24.30 -7.37 -12.45
CA VAL A 498 22.93 -6.87 -12.61
C VAL A 498 22.82 -5.97 -13.86
N LYS A 499 23.76 -5.05 -14.05
CA LYS A 499 23.77 -4.17 -15.24
C LYS A 499 23.89 -4.97 -16.55
N LYS A 500 24.73 -5.99 -16.58
CA LYS A 500 24.88 -6.86 -17.76
C LYS A 500 23.58 -7.61 -18.08
N TRP A 501 22.86 -8.08 -17.05
CA TRP A 501 21.58 -8.75 -17.23
C TRP A 501 20.54 -7.86 -17.85
N ILE A 502 20.30 -6.72 -17.22
CA ILE A 502 19.29 -5.77 -17.67
C ILE A 502 19.60 -5.29 -19.08
N LYS A 503 20.88 -5.02 -19.39
CA LYS A 503 21.29 -4.68 -20.76
C LYS A 503 20.96 -5.78 -21.76
N LYS A 504 21.23 -7.04 -21.44
CA LYS A 504 20.92 -8.16 -22.35
C LYS A 504 19.42 -8.36 -22.52
N ILE A 505 18.64 -8.33 -21.44
CA ILE A 505 17.18 -8.46 -21.48
C ILE A 505 16.56 -7.33 -22.30
N SER A 506 17.02 -6.09 -22.09
CA SER A 506 16.53 -4.93 -22.81
C SER A 506 17.01 -4.90 -24.26
N ASP A 507 18.32 -4.76 -24.49
CA ASP A 507 18.88 -4.38 -25.78
C ASP A 507 19.10 -5.57 -26.73
N GLU A 508 19.40 -6.75 -26.20
CA GLU A 508 19.65 -7.95 -27.02
C GLU A 508 18.37 -8.78 -27.23
N TRP A 509 17.52 -8.89 -26.20
CA TRP A 509 16.28 -9.67 -26.30
C TRP A 509 15.06 -8.84 -26.66
N GLY A 510 15.04 -7.53 -26.40
CA GLY A 510 13.97 -6.63 -26.83
C GLY A 510 12.76 -6.56 -25.91
N PHE A 511 12.90 -6.85 -24.61
CA PHE A 511 11.76 -6.76 -23.68
C PHE A 511 11.30 -5.31 -23.45
N ASP A 512 9.97 -5.12 -23.35
CA ASP A 512 9.34 -3.80 -23.17
C ASP A 512 9.11 -3.43 -21.71
N LEU A 513 9.04 -4.42 -20.82
CA LEU A 513 8.88 -4.23 -19.37
C LEU A 513 9.66 -5.29 -18.59
N ILE A 514 10.37 -4.86 -17.55
CA ILE A 514 11.10 -5.72 -16.62
C ILE A 514 10.43 -5.62 -15.24
N LYS A 515 9.94 -6.77 -14.74
CA LYS A 515 9.46 -6.94 -13.38
C LYS A 515 10.58 -7.48 -12.52
N THR A 516 11.06 -6.67 -11.60
CA THR A 516 12.10 -7.03 -10.64
C THR A 516 11.46 -7.56 -9.37
N ASP A 517 11.59 -8.86 -9.14
CA ASP A 517 11.20 -9.52 -7.90
C ASP A 517 12.25 -9.23 -6.82
N MET A 518 11.86 -8.43 -5.83
CA MET A 518 12.70 -8.10 -4.68
C MET A 518 12.40 -8.99 -3.47
N SER A 519 11.55 -10.02 -3.59
CA SER A 519 11.10 -10.85 -2.48
C SER A 519 12.25 -11.55 -1.78
N SER A 520 13.17 -12.14 -2.53
CA SER A 520 14.32 -12.85 -1.99
C SER A 520 15.26 -11.91 -1.25
N TYR A 521 15.58 -10.79 -1.88
CA TYR A 521 16.46 -9.77 -1.31
C TYR A 521 15.87 -9.17 -0.03
N THR A 522 14.61 -8.76 -0.10
CA THR A 522 13.84 -8.24 1.03
C THR A 522 13.76 -9.26 2.16
N SER A 523 13.39 -10.51 1.86
CA SER A 523 13.26 -11.55 2.88
C SER A 523 14.60 -11.87 3.54
N GLY A 524 15.67 -12.06 2.76
CA GLY A 524 16.96 -12.42 3.33
C GLY A 524 17.68 -11.29 4.03
N MET A 525 17.40 -10.02 3.70
CA MET A 525 17.84 -8.89 4.51
C MET A 525 17.02 -8.79 5.80
N MET A 526 15.69 -8.93 5.70
CA MET A 526 14.78 -8.64 6.81
C MET A 526 14.58 -9.76 7.82
N SER A 527 14.77 -11.02 7.44
CA SER A 527 14.59 -12.16 8.35
C SER A 527 15.70 -12.28 9.39
N VAL A 528 16.80 -11.54 9.22
CA VAL A 528 18.05 -11.67 9.97
C VAL A 528 18.79 -10.33 10.04
N ILE A 529 18.11 -9.18 10.12
CA ILE A 529 18.76 -7.84 10.10
C ILE A 529 19.94 -7.74 11.10
N GLN A 530 19.82 -8.38 12.26
CA GLN A 530 20.87 -8.41 13.29
C GLN A 530 21.96 -9.48 13.07
N ASN A 531 21.73 -10.40 12.13
CA ASN A 531 22.54 -11.59 11.84
C ASN A 531 23.04 -11.64 10.38
N VAL A 532 23.08 -10.51 9.67
CA VAL A 532 23.60 -10.43 8.28
C VAL A 532 24.70 -9.38 8.19
N SER A 533 25.69 -9.65 7.36
CA SER A 533 26.77 -8.73 7.07
C SER A 533 27.04 -8.66 5.55
N TRP A 534 27.40 -7.47 5.08
CA TRP A 534 27.68 -7.16 3.67
C TRP A 534 29.11 -6.62 3.48
N TYR A 535 29.55 -6.42 2.26
CA TYR A 535 30.91 -6.12 1.82
C TYR A 535 31.30 -4.69 2.23
N ASP A 536 30.47 -3.69 1.93
CA ASP A 536 30.71 -2.31 2.35
C ASP A 536 30.11 -2.01 3.72
N LYS A 537 30.91 -2.17 4.77
CA LYS A 537 30.50 -1.97 6.17
C LYS A 537 30.13 -0.53 6.51
N SER A 538 30.34 0.44 5.61
CA SER A 538 29.95 1.83 5.85
C SER A 538 28.45 2.09 5.59
N LEU A 539 27.80 1.20 4.83
CA LEU A 539 26.39 1.31 4.52
C LEU A 539 25.56 0.68 5.65
N THR A 540 24.45 1.30 5.99
CA THR A 540 23.34 0.69 6.72
C THR A 540 22.55 -0.27 5.82
N SER A 541 21.71 -1.12 6.40
CA SER A 541 20.83 -2.01 5.66
C SER A 541 19.80 -1.24 4.80
N THR A 542 19.39 -0.05 5.22
CA THR A 542 18.50 0.82 4.44
C THR A 542 19.21 1.39 3.21
N GLU A 543 20.42 1.91 3.39
CA GLU A 543 21.24 2.42 2.28
C GLU A 543 21.62 1.30 1.30
N LEU A 544 21.92 0.11 1.80
CA LEU A 544 22.18 -1.08 0.99
C LEU A 544 20.96 -1.45 0.13
N TYR A 545 19.76 -1.41 0.70
CA TYR A 545 18.52 -1.68 -0.04
C TYR A 545 18.25 -0.62 -1.11
N ARG A 546 18.45 0.66 -0.79
CA ARG A 546 18.33 1.77 -1.76
C ARG A 546 19.35 1.61 -2.90
N LEU A 547 20.58 1.21 -2.58
CA LEU A 547 21.61 0.91 -3.58
C LEU A 547 21.18 -0.24 -4.50
N ALA A 548 20.47 -1.26 -3.99
CA ALA A 548 19.90 -2.33 -4.82
C ALA A 548 18.90 -1.78 -5.84
N ILE A 549 17.91 -1.06 -5.37
CA ILE A 549 16.85 -0.51 -6.23
C ILE A 549 17.42 0.47 -7.26
N ASN A 550 18.33 1.36 -6.84
CA ASN A 550 18.97 2.32 -7.73
C ASN A 550 19.87 1.64 -8.76
N THR A 551 20.58 0.58 -8.40
CA THR A 551 21.38 -0.21 -9.36
C THR A 551 20.50 -0.78 -10.47
N VAL A 552 19.31 -1.29 -10.16
CA VAL A 552 18.35 -1.79 -11.16
C VAL A 552 17.86 -0.64 -12.04
N LYS A 553 17.43 0.47 -11.42
CA LYS A 553 16.93 1.66 -12.12
C LYS A 553 17.97 2.21 -13.10
N GLU A 554 19.18 2.52 -12.62
CA GLU A 554 20.27 3.04 -13.45
C GLU A 554 20.66 2.08 -14.57
N SER A 555 20.58 0.77 -14.31
CA SER A 555 20.83 -0.24 -15.32
C SER A 555 19.81 -0.14 -16.46
N VAL A 556 18.52 -0.02 -16.14
CA VAL A 556 17.43 0.18 -17.13
C VAL A 556 17.62 1.51 -17.87
N ASP A 557 17.87 2.60 -17.17
CA ASP A 557 18.06 3.94 -17.76
C ASP A 557 19.24 3.99 -18.74
N SER A 558 20.25 3.13 -18.53
CA SER A 558 21.45 3.01 -19.38
C SER A 558 21.26 2.16 -20.65
N THR A 559 20.11 1.51 -20.79
CA THR A 559 19.78 0.68 -21.97
C THR A 559 19.30 1.55 -23.13
N GLN A 560 19.35 1.01 -24.35
CA GLN A 560 18.86 1.70 -25.54
C GLN A 560 17.33 1.66 -25.62
N ASN A 561 16.73 0.50 -25.28
CA ASN A 561 15.28 0.30 -25.40
C ASN A 561 14.48 0.86 -24.21
N LYS A 562 15.12 1.12 -23.06
CA LYS A 562 14.52 1.73 -21.86
C LYS A 562 13.17 1.09 -21.47
N PRO A 563 13.13 -0.22 -21.19
CA PRO A 563 11.90 -0.88 -20.80
C PRO A 563 11.30 -0.26 -19.55
N ILE A 564 9.99 -0.39 -19.40
CA ILE A 564 9.31 0.00 -18.16
C ILE A 564 9.85 -0.88 -17.02
N LEU A 565 10.28 -0.25 -15.92
CA LEU A 565 10.68 -0.97 -14.72
C LEU A 565 9.47 -1.15 -13.81
N SER A 566 9.28 -2.34 -13.26
CA SER A 566 8.32 -2.57 -12.19
C SER A 566 8.96 -3.33 -11.03
N GLY A 567 8.56 -2.98 -9.81
CA GLY A 567 8.98 -3.66 -8.60
C GLY A 567 7.91 -4.66 -8.16
N TYR A 568 8.31 -5.84 -7.73
CA TYR A 568 7.45 -6.79 -7.06
C TYR A 568 7.97 -7.00 -5.64
N ASN A 569 7.07 -6.84 -4.66
CA ASN A 569 7.38 -6.98 -3.23
C ASN A 569 8.50 -6.04 -2.74
N VAL A 570 8.41 -4.78 -3.16
CA VAL A 570 9.35 -3.73 -2.75
C VAL A 570 8.91 -3.07 -1.44
N ILE A 571 9.87 -2.53 -0.68
CA ILE A 571 9.56 -1.72 0.50
C ILE A 571 9.27 -0.29 0.06
N ASP A 572 8.01 0.13 0.23
CA ASP A 572 7.48 1.38 -0.33
C ASP A 572 8.42 2.59 -0.17
N CYS A 573 8.79 2.91 1.07
CA CYS A 573 9.51 4.13 1.40
C CYS A 573 10.94 4.23 0.87
N ALA A 574 11.64 3.11 0.72
CA ALA A 574 13.00 3.10 0.18
C ALA A 574 13.01 3.18 -1.36
N CYS A 575 11.85 2.97 -2.01
CA CYS A 575 11.74 2.80 -3.46
C CYS A 575 10.99 3.93 -4.18
N VAL A 576 10.28 4.81 -3.47
CA VAL A 576 9.59 5.96 -4.08
C VAL A 576 10.59 6.75 -4.92
N GLY A 577 10.19 7.14 -6.13
CA GLY A 577 11.03 7.85 -7.10
C GLY A 577 11.94 6.96 -7.95
N SER A 578 12.14 5.69 -7.59
CA SER A 578 12.96 4.76 -8.38
C SER A 578 12.17 3.76 -9.21
N ILE A 579 10.94 3.46 -8.81
CA ILE A 579 10.08 2.45 -9.46
C ILE A 579 8.75 3.08 -9.89
N PRO A 580 8.38 3.03 -11.19
CA PRO A 580 7.13 3.64 -11.67
C PRO A 580 5.90 2.74 -11.51
N ILE A 581 6.08 1.42 -11.41
CA ILE A 581 4.99 0.45 -11.22
C ILE A 581 5.34 -0.50 -10.08
N ASN A 582 4.49 -0.57 -9.06
CA ASN A 582 4.64 -1.51 -7.94
C ASN A 582 3.60 -2.64 -8.04
N PHE A 583 4.01 -3.88 -7.81
CA PHE A 583 3.16 -5.03 -7.58
C PHE A 583 3.17 -5.34 -6.07
N PRO A 584 2.19 -4.81 -5.31
CA PRO A 584 2.29 -4.73 -3.87
C PRO A 584 1.79 -5.97 -3.14
N LEU A 585 1.18 -6.92 -3.86
CA LEU A 585 0.60 -8.13 -3.28
C LEU A 585 1.34 -9.36 -3.76
N LEU A 586 1.60 -10.26 -2.80
CA LEU A 586 2.11 -11.59 -3.11
C LEU A 586 1.13 -12.33 -4.02
N ARG A 587 1.70 -13.07 -4.98
CA ARG A 587 0.97 -13.91 -5.91
C ARG A 587 0.07 -14.90 -5.16
N HIS A 588 -1.22 -14.87 -5.48
CA HIS A 588 -2.18 -15.80 -4.92
C HIS A 588 -2.20 -17.10 -5.72
N LYS A 589 -1.84 -18.21 -5.07
CA LYS A 589 -2.06 -19.54 -5.63
C LYS A 589 -3.44 -20.04 -5.21
N TYR A 590 -4.37 -20.06 -6.15
CA TYR A 590 -5.62 -20.78 -5.94
C TYR A 590 -5.31 -22.28 -5.89
N VAL A 591 -5.57 -22.90 -4.74
CA VAL A 591 -5.39 -24.34 -4.56
C VAL A 591 -6.75 -25.02 -4.73
N HIS A 592 -6.87 -25.83 -5.79
CA HIS A 592 -8.07 -26.61 -6.06
C HIS A 592 -8.52 -27.44 -4.84
N ASN A 593 -9.82 -27.53 -4.61
CA ASN A 593 -10.44 -28.31 -3.53
C ASN A 593 -10.08 -27.86 -2.09
N THR A 594 -9.65 -26.61 -1.91
CA THR A 594 -9.48 -25.99 -0.58
C THR A 594 -10.35 -24.74 -0.49
N ASP A 595 -10.91 -24.47 0.70
CA ASP A 595 -11.62 -23.20 0.93
C ASP A 595 -10.58 -22.08 1.07
N SER A 596 -10.23 -21.46 -0.05
CA SER A 596 -9.28 -20.35 -0.10
C SER A 596 -9.86 -19.08 0.53
N TRP A 597 -11.19 -18.94 0.64
CA TRP A 597 -11.85 -17.71 1.08
C TRP A 597 -11.42 -17.25 2.48
N HIS A 598 -11.22 -18.18 3.41
CA HIS A 598 -10.82 -17.90 4.81
C HIS A 598 -9.31 -17.92 5.06
N GLN A 599 -8.52 -18.32 4.06
CA GLN A 599 -7.07 -18.34 4.21
C GLN A 599 -6.50 -16.92 4.14
N GLN A 600 -5.35 -16.67 4.77
CA GLN A 600 -4.70 -15.34 4.78
C GLN A 600 -4.34 -14.82 3.38
N ASN A 601 -4.09 -15.73 2.44
CA ASN A 601 -3.88 -15.40 1.04
C ASN A 601 -5.20 -15.27 0.25
N GLY A 602 -6.33 -15.73 0.80
CA GLY A 602 -7.65 -15.71 0.21
C GLY A 602 -8.10 -14.34 -0.25
N ILE A 603 -9.02 -14.32 -1.21
CA ILE A 603 -9.44 -13.11 -1.92
C ILE A 603 -9.88 -11.97 -0.98
N LYS A 604 -10.68 -12.23 0.05
CA LYS A 604 -11.12 -11.19 0.99
C LYS A 604 -9.96 -10.52 1.74
N HIS A 605 -8.97 -11.31 2.16
CA HIS A 605 -7.78 -10.81 2.86
C HIS A 605 -6.80 -10.14 1.88
N LYS A 606 -6.69 -10.65 0.65
CA LYS A 606 -5.96 -10.00 -0.45
C LYS A 606 -6.52 -8.59 -0.70
N LEU A 607 -7.85 -8.48 -0.84
CA LEU A 607 -8.52 -7.22 -1.14
C LEU A 607 -8.49 -6.23 0.02
N SER A 608 -8.75 -6.68 1.25
CA SER A 608 -8.56 -5.85 2.45
C SER A 608 -7.15 -5.24 2.50
N ARG A 609 -6.11 -6.04 2.23
CA ARG A 609 -4.74 -5.53 2.12
C ARG A 609 -4.56 -4.57 0.95
N TYR A 610 -5.21 -4.83 -0.19
CA TYR A 610 -5.12 -3.97 -1.37
C TYR A 610 -5.67 -2.56 -1.14
N THR A 611 -6.69 -2.40 -0.29
CA THR A 611 -7.34 -1.09 -0.04
C THR A 611 -6.35 0.00 0.38
N ARG A 612 -5.24 -0.36 1.02
CA ARG A 612 -4.20 0.60 1.39
C ARG A 612 -3.45 1.18 0.20
N TYR A 613 -3.34 0.41 -0.88
CA TYR A 613 -2.60 0.80 -2.07
C TYR A 613 -3.43 1.68 -3.01
N LEU A 614 -4.77 1.67 -2.85
CA LEU A 614 -5.67 2.58 -3.57
C LEU A 614 -5.30 4.05 -3.32
N SER A 615 -4.96 4.41 -2.07
CA SER A 615 -4.64 5.79 -1.69
C SER A 615 -3.24 6.24 -2.10
N VAL A 616 -2.37 5.33 -2.56
CA VAL A 616 -1.03 5.70 -3.06
C VAL A 616 -0.90 5.51 -4.57
N HIS A 617 -1.92 4.94 -5.22
CA HIS A 617 -1.99 4.78 -6.66
C HIS A 617 -2.03 6.15 -7.35
N ASN A 618 -1.20 6.34 -8.38
CA ASN A 618 -0.97 7.60 -9.11
C ASN A 618 -0.41 8.77 -8.27
N LEU A 619 -0.24 8.60 -6.96
CA LEU A 619 0.47 9.56 -6.11
C LEU A 619 1.94 9.18 -5.96
N LEU A 620 2.24 8.01 -5.40
CA LEU A 620 3.63 7.55 -5.23
C LEU A 620 4.17 6.87 -6.50
N TRP A 621 3.29 6.15 -7.20
CA TRP A 621 3.55 5.34 -8.39
C TRP A 621 2.26 4.71 -8.91
N ARG A 622 2.31 4.03 -10.06
CA ARG A 622 1.22 3.15 -10.50
C ARG A 622 1.26 1.83 -9.72
N GLN A 623 0.10 1.34 -9.35
CA GLN A 623 -0.05 0.01 -8.74
C GLN A 623 -0.46 -0.99 -9.81
N ALA A 624 0.05 -2.21 -9.70
CA ALA A 624 -0.59 -3.38 -10.28
C ALA A 624 -1.61 -3.92 -9.26
N TYR A 625 -2.82 -4.19 -9.72
CA TYR A 625 -3.76 -5.03 -8.97
C TYR A 625 -3.21 -6.45 -8.81
N GLY A 626 -2.53 -6.92 -9.86
CA GLY A 626 -1.88 -8.21 -9.92
C GLY A 626 -2.68 -9.20 -10.75
N GLU A 627 -2.57 -10.47 -10.36
CA GLU A 627 -3.05 -11.58 -11.18
C GLU A 627 -4.55 -11.86 -11.00
N LEU A 628 -5.24 -12.04 -12.12
CA LEU A 628 -6.62 -12.52 -12.23
C LEU A 628 -6.62 -14.01 -12.53
N SER A 629 -7.11 -14.79 -11.58
CA SER A 629 -7.35 -16.23 -11.74
C SER A 629 -8.84 -16.51 -11.57
N VAL A 630 -9.56 -16.61 -12.68
CA VAL A 630 -11.03 -16.67 -12.68
C VAL A 630 -11.62 -17.94 -13.29
N ASP A 631 -10.78 -18.87 -13.72
CA ASP A 631 -11.24 -20.11 -14.35
C ASP A 631 -11.88 -21.10 -13.34
N SER A 632 -12.60 -22.07 -13.88
CA SER A 632 -13.21 -23.14 -13.11
C SER A 632 -12.16 -23.97 -12.34
N PRO A 633 -12.47 -24.50 -11.15
CA PRO A 633 -13.76 -24.59 -10.47
C PRO A 633 -14.05 -23.42 -9.51
N ARG A 634 -13.41 -22.25 -9.66
CA ARG A 634 -13.67 -21.11 -8.77
C ARG A 634 -15.15 -20.70 -8.83
N PRO A 635 -15.83 -20.46 -7.70
CA PRO A 635 -17.24 -20.04 -7.69
C PRO A 635 -17.50 -18.74 -8.47
N ALA A 636 -18.69 -18.60 -9.06
CA ALA A 636 -19.01 -17.43 -9.89
C ALA A 636 -19.04 -16.12 -9.08
N ASN A 637 -19.63 -16.14 -7.89
CA ASN A 637 -19.66 -15.00 -6.97
C ASN A 637 -18.25 -14.51 -6.58
N GLU A 638 -17.32 -15.42 -6.26
CA GLU A 638 -15.94 -15.05 -5.94
C GLU A 638 -15.16 -14.46 -7.13
N VAL A 639 -15.52 -14.87 -8.35
CA VAL A 639 -14.98 -14.26 -9.57
C VAL A 639 -15.52 -12.84 -9.75
N ILE A 640 -16.81 -12.62 -9.52
CA ILE A 640 -17.40 -11.28 -9.55
C ILE A 640 -16.77 -10.36 -8.50
N VAL A 641 -16.45 -10.88 -7.30
CA VAL A 641 -15.69 -10.14 -6.27
C VAL A 641 -14.31 -9.71 -6.80
N GLU A 642 -13.52 -10.63 -7.34
CA GLU A 642 -12.18 -10.34 -7.90
C GLU A 642 -12.25 -9.33 -9.05
N LEU A 643 -13.20 -9.49 -9.98
CA LEU A 643 -13.33 -8.61 -11.15
C LEU A 643 -13.85 -7.22 -10.77
N THR A 644 -14.77 -7.11 -9.81
CA THR A 644 -15.25 -5.81 -9.31
C THR A 644 -14.12 -5.05 -8.64
N ALA A 645 -13.34 -5.70 -7.79
CA ALA A 645 -12.19 -5.07 -7.14
C ALA A 645 -11.08 -4.70 -8.14
N ALA A 646 -10.81 -5.55 -9.14
CA ALA A 646 -9.86 -5.23 -10.21
C ALA A 646 -10.31 -3.99 -11.01
N ALA A 647 -11.59 -3.93 -11.38
CA ALA A 647 -12.18 -2.81 -12.11
C ALA A 647 -12.09 -1.48 -11.35
N LEU A 648 -12.27 -1.53 -10.01
CA LEU A 648 -12.18 -0.37 -9.13
C LEU A 648 -10.76 -0.05 -8.66
N SER A 649 -9.76 -0.86 -9.02
CA SER A 649 -8.40 -0.70 -8.51
C SER A 649 -7.61 0.44 -9.15
N GLY A 650 -7.97 0.82 -10.38
CA GLY A 650 -7.14 1.68 -11.24
C GLY A 650 -5.87 0.99 -11.79
N GLY A 651 -5.51 -0.17 -11.24
CA GLY A 651 -4.19 -0.78 -11.36
C GLY A 651 -4.05 -1.78 -12.51
N ALA A 652 -2.80 -2.11 -12.83
CA ALA A 652 -2.48 -3.07 -13.88
C ALA A 652 -2.96 -4.48 -13.54
N VAL A 653 -3.54 -5.17 -14.53
CA VAL A 653 -4.15 -6.50 -14.37
C VAL A 653 -3.48 -7.50 -15.28
N PHE A 654 -3.20 -8.70 -14.75
CA PHE A 654 -2.58 -9.79 -15.50
C PHE A 654 -3.42 -11.06 -15.40
N CYS A 655 -3.94 -11.57 -16.51
CA CYS A 655 -4.66 -12.84 -16.52
C CYS A 655 -3.65 -13.99 -16.40
N VAL A 656 -3.95 -15.02 -15.59
CA VAL A 656 -3.05 -16.19 -15.42
C VAL A 656 -3.73 -17.52 -15.72
N ASN A 657 -4.92 -17.47 -16.29
CA ASN A 657 -5.64 -18.64 -16.74
C ASN A 657 -4.97 -19.24 -17.99
N ASP A 658 -5.16 -20.54 -18.21
CA ASP A 658 -4.60 -21.20 -19.39
C ASP A 658 -5.40 -20.77 -20.63
N PRO A 659 -4.82 -19.98 -21.55
CA PRO A 659 -5.55 -19.43 -22.69
C PRO A 659 -6.02 -20.50 -23.68
N THR A 660 -5.41 -21.69 -23.68
CA THR A 660 -5.76 -22.78 -24.61
C THR A 660 -7.03 -23.53 -24.21
N SER A 661 -7.40 -23.46 -22.92
CA SER A 661 -8.54 -24.17 -22.34
C SER A 661 -9.55 -23.24 -21.65
N PHE A 662 -9.32 -21.93 -21.69
CA PHE A 662 -10.13 -20.95 -20.98
C PHE A 662 -11.55 -20.84 -21.52
N SER A 663 -12.53 -20.95 -20.62
CA SER A 663 -13.94 -20.89 -21.03
C SER A 663 -14.35 -19.52 -21.59
N HIS A 664 -15.14 -19.53 -22.67
CA HIS A 664 -15.63 -18.30 -23.30
C HIS A 664 -16.43 -17.42 -22.32
N HIS A 665 -17.27 -18.02 -21.47
CA HIS A 665 -18.05 -17.28 -20.49
C HIS A 665 -17.18 -16.51 -19.48
N ARG A 666 -16.07 -17.09 -19.01
CA ARG A 666 -15.13 -16.37 -18.12
C ARG A 666 -14.36 -15.30 -18.89
N ALA A 667 -14.07 -15.52 -20.17
CA ALA A 667 -13.44 -14.52 -21.03
C ALA A 667 -14.34 -13.29 -21.23
N GLU A 668 -15.66 -13.47 -21.41
CA GLU A 668 -16.62 -12.37 -21.48
C GLU A 668 -16.62 -11.51 -20.20
N LEU A 669 -16.52 -12.14 -19.02
CA LEU A 669 -16.46 -11.41 -17.75
C LEU A 669 -15.19 -10.55 -17.63
N ILE A 670 -14.03 -11.08 -18.04
CA ILE A 670 -12.78 -10.29 -18.08
C ILE A 670 -12.89 -9.16 -19.10
N ALA A 671 -13.44 -9.44 -20.30
CA ALA A 671 -13.56 -8.45 -21.36
C ALA A 671 -14.38 -7.22 -20.93
N LYS A 672 -15.37 -7.40 -20.04
CA LYS A 672 -16.19 -6.32 -19.48
C LYS A 672 -15.46 -5.36 -18.55
N ILE A 673 -14.34 -5.77 -17.95
CA ILE A 673 -13.54 -4.87 -17.10
C ILE A 673 -12.41 -4.18 -17.87
N LEU A 674 -12.17 -4.58 -19.12
CA LEU A 674 -11.11 -4.01 -19.95
C LEU A 674 -11.69 -2.96 -20.92
N PRO A 675 -10.99 -1.84 -21.17
CA PRO A 675 -9.76 -1.40 -20.49
C PRO A 675 -10.03 -0.88 -19.07
N ILE A 676 -9.10 -1.16 -18.14
CA ILE A 676 -9.17 -0.63 -16.77
C ILE A 676 -8.86 0.88 -16.81
N SER A 677 -9.72 1.68 -16.19
CA SER A 677 -9.46 3.10 -15.94
C SER A 677 -8.18 3.27 -15.13
N HIS A 678 -7.41 4.32 -15.36
CA HIS A 678 -6.28 4.66 -14.49
C HIS A 678 -6.72 5.20 -13.12
N GLN A 679 -7.99 5.58 -12.95
CA GLN A 679 -8.47 6.09 -11.67
C GLN A 679 -8.80 4.93 -10.73
N SER A 680 -8.34 5.04 -9.47
CA SER A 680 -8.66 4.12 -8.40
C SER A 680 -9.87 4.60 -7.61
N ALA A 681 -10.69 3.65 -7.15
CA ALA A 681 -11.70 3.92 -6.14
C ALA A 681 -11.04 4.30 -4.81
N TYR A 682 -11.79 4.98 -3.95
CA TYR A 682 -11.48 5.04 -2.52
C TYR A 682 -12.46 4.18 -1.75
N SER A 683 -12.06 3.68 -0.59
CA SER A 683 -12.93 2.88 0.28
C SER A 683 -13.52 3.77 1.37
N ALA A 684 -14.85 3.87 1.39
CA ALA A 684 -15.59 4.78 2.28
C ALA A 684 -15.50 4.33 3.74
N ASP A 685 -15.54 3.03 3.98
CA ASP A 685 -15.54 2.39 5.30
C ASP A 685 -14.17 1.79 5.68
N ARG A 686 -13.10 2.24 5.02
CA ARG A 686 -11.73 1.70 5.18
C ARG A 686 -11.31 1.63 6.64
N PHE A 687 -11.60 2.67 7.42
CA PHE A 687 -11.20 2.78 8.82
C PHE A 687 -12.24 2.23 9.80
N ASP A 688 -13.49 2.15 9.36
CA ASP A 688 -14.61 1.63 10.14
C ASP A 688 -14.65 0.11 10.21
N LYS A 689 -14.21 -0.56 9.15
CA LYS A 689 -14.22 -2.02 9.02
C LYS A 689 -12.83 -2.59 8.75
N LEU A 690 -12.57 -3.78 9.29
CA LEU A 690 -11.33 -4.53 9.00
C LEU A 690 -11.33 -5.13 7.59
N LEU A 691 -12.51 -5.43 7.06
CA LEU A 691 -12.73 -5.82 5.67
C LEU A 691 -13.65 -4.77 5.06
N PRO A 692 -13.11 -3.76 4.37
CA PRO A 692 -13.93 -2.69 3.84
C PRO A 692 -14.90 -3.20 2.76
N GLU A 693 -16.15 -2.79 2.84
CA GLU A 693 -17.25 -3.32 2.01
C GLU A 693 -17.68 -2.33 0.93
N ILE A 694 -17.33 -1.04 1.07
CA ILE A 694 -17.86 0.03 0.21
C ILE A 694 -16.71 0.75 -0.49
N TRP A 695 -16.67 0.61 -1.81
CA TRP A 695 -15.63 1.21 -2.66
C TRP A 695 -16.31 2.15 -3.66
N HIS A 696 -15.90 3.42 -3.66
CA HIS A 696 -16.49 4.48 -4.46
C HIS A 696 -15.50 5.00 -5.51
N LEU A 697 -15.93 5.02 -6.77
CA LEU A 697 -15.20 5.58 -7.90
C LEU A 697 -16.09 6.59 -8.63
N PRO A 698 -15.79 7.89 -8.51
CA PRO A 698 -16.38 8.90 -9.37
C PRO A 698 -15.93 8.69 -10.82
N VAL A 699 -16.86 8.85 -11.77
CA VAL A 699 -16.60 8.73 -13.20
C VAL A 699 -17.18 9.94 -13.91
N SER A 700 -16.46 10.44 -14.91
CA SER A 700 -16.96 11.53 -15.74
C SER A 700 -16.53 11.35 -17.18
N ASN A 701 -17.30 11.95 -18.09
CA ASN A 701 -16.91 12.23 -19.46
C ASN A 701 -17.26 13.70 -19.75
N PRO A 702 -16.98 14.25 -20.96
CA PRO A 702 -17.29 15.64 -21.26
C PRO A 702 -18.77 16.04 -21.20
N GLN A 703 -19.70 15.09 -21.12
CA GLN A 703 -21.16 15.32 -21.14
C GLN A 703 -21.80 15.21 -19.76
N GLU A 704 -21.28 14.34 -18.90
CA GLU A 704 -21.88 14.02 -17.62
C GLU A 704 -20.88 13.39 -16.64
N SER A 705 -21.26 13.36 -15.36
CA SER A 705 -20.58 12.66 -14.28
C SER A 705 -21.54 11.73 -13.56
N TRP A 706 -21.03 10.60 -13.08
CA TRP A 706 -21.79 9.61 -12.33
C TRP A 706 -20.87 8.83 -11.40
N ASP A 707 -21.47 8.04 -10.51
CA ASP A 707 -20.73 7.37 -9.45
C ASP A 707 -20.84 5.86 -9.59
N LEU A 708 -19.72 5.17 -9.41
CA LEU A 708 -19.65 3.72 -9.35
C LEU A 708 -19.38 3.27 -7.93
N ILE A 709 -20.23 2.38 -7.40
CA ILE A 709 -20.11 1.88 -6.04
C ILE A 709 -20.00 0.36 -6.04
N GLY A 710 -18.82 -0.13 -5.66
CA GLY A 710 -18.58 -1.53 -5.35
C GLY A 710 -19.05 -1.85 -3.94
N ILE A 711 -19.93 -2.83 -3.81
CA ILE A 711 -20.42 -3.35 -2.53
C ILE A 711 -20.01 -4.81 -2.40
N PHE A 712 -19.33 -5.16 -1.32
CA PHE A 712 -18.80 -6.51 -1.10
C PHE A 712 -19.44 -7.18 0.12
N ASN A 713 -20.02 -8.36 -0.07
CA ASN A 713 -20.39 -9.25 1.03
C ASN A 713 -19.25 -10.25 1.29
N TRP A 714 -18.52 -10.03 2.39
CA TRP A 714 -17.40 -10.88 2.80
C TRP A 714 -17.82 -12.16 3.56
N SER A 715 -19.08 -12.25 3.98
CA SER A 715 -19.58 -13.31 4.86
C SER A 715 -20.01 -14.56 4.09
N ASP A 716 -20.16 -15.67 4.82
CA ASP A 716 -20.71 -16.93 4.31
C ASP A 716 -22.24 -16.96 4.32
N HIS A 717 -22.86 -15.85 4.68
CA HIS A 717 -24.30 -15.69 4.82
C HIS A 717 -24.79 -14.52 3.97
N GLN A 718 -26.11 -14.43 3.80
CA GLN A 718 -26.69 -13.25 3.17
C GLN A 718 -26.55 -12.07 4.12
N GLU A 719 -26.23 -10.91 3.57
CA GLU A 719 -26.11 -9.66 4.33
C GLU A 719 -27.02 -8.59 3.75
N ASP A 720 -27.48 -7.71 4.62
CA ASP A 720 -28.10 -6.46 4.25
C ASP A 720 -27.08 -5.34 4.42
N ILE A 721 -26.86 -4.55 3.38
CA ILE A 721 -25.91 -3.44 3.40
C ILE A 721 -26.66 -2.13 3.22
N LEU A 722 -26.43 -1.21 4.15
CA LEU A 722 -26.90 0.16 4.10
C LEU A 722 -25.71 1.06 3.76
N LEU A 723 -25.78 1.71 2.60
CA LEU A 723 -24.86 2.76 2.20
C LEU A 723 -25.48 4.12 2.54
N ASP A 724 -24.78 4.93 3.33
CA ASP A 724 -25.09 6.35 3.47
C ASP A 724 -24.29 7.13 2.42
N LEU A 725 -24.99 7.89 1.58
CA LEU A 725 -24.34 8.69 0.52
C LEU A 725 -23.53 9.85 1.13
N ALA A 726 -23.79 10.22 2.39
CA ALA A 726 -22.96 11.19 3.10
C ALA A 726 -21.54 10.66 3.41
N ASP A 727 -21.34 9.34 3.41
CA ASP A 727 -20.02 8.72 3.58
C ASP A 727 -19.24 8.68 2.25
N THR A 728 -19.89 9.08 1.15
CA THR A 728 -19.26 9.25 -0.17
C THR A 728 -19.02 10.74 -0.48
N THR A 729 -18.45 11.05 -1.64
CA THR A 729 -18.25 12.43 -2.12
C THR A 729 -19.45 12.96 -2.90
N MET A 730 -20.60 12.27 -2.83
CA MET A 730 -21.79 12.59 -3.61
C MET A 730 -22.62 13.72 -2.97
N ASP A 731 -23.37 14.45 -3.80
CA ASP A 731 -24.30 15.47 -3.35
C ASP A 731 -25.60 14.83 -2.83
N VAL A 732 -25.78 14.85 -1.51
CA VAL A 732 -26.89 14.19 -0.81
C VAL A 732 -28.25 14.88 -0.97
N ASP A 733 -28.29 16.07 -1.57
CA ASP A 733 -29.55 16.80 -1.81
C ASP A 733 -30.20 16.43 -3.16
N LYS A 734 -29.56 15.56 -3.94
CA LYS A 734 -30.05 15.07 -5.23
C LYS A 734 -30.66 13.67 -5.13
N ASP A 735 -31.56 13.39 -6.08
CA ASP A 735 -32.10 12.06 -6.30
C ASP A 735 -31.25 11.31 -7.34
N PHE A 736 -30.96 10.04 -7.08
CA PHE A 736 -30.13 9.21 -7.96
C PHE A 736 -30.88 7.97 -8.43
N LEU A 737 -30.72 7.66 -9.71
CA LEU A 737 -31.09 6.38 -10.31
C LEU A 737 -30.00 5.35 -10.03
N VAL A 738 -30.38 4.15 -9.58
CA VAL A 738 -29.42 3.09 -9.23
C VAL A 738 -29.57 1.89 -10.14
N HIS A 739 -28.46 1.41 -10.71
CA HIS A 739 -28.42 0.21 -11.56
C HIS A 739 -27.29 -0.75 -11.15
N ASP A 740 -27.59 -2.05 -11.04
CA ASP A 740 -26.61 -3.12 -10.78
C ASP A 740 -26.06 -3.67 -12.11
N PHE A 741 -24.76 -3.46 -12.35
CA PHE A 741 -24.07 -3.86 -13.58
C PHE A 741 -24.07 -5.39 -13.80
N TRP A 742 -23.81 -6.17 -12.75
CA TRP A 742 -23.64 -7.62 -12.88
C TRP A 742 -24.99 -8.33 -13.02
N MET A 743 -26.00 -7.84 -12.32
CA MET A 743 -27.36 -8.39 -12.39
C MET A 743 -28.22 -7.77 -13.50
N ARG A 744 -27.74 -6.70 -14.15
CA ARG A 744 -28.47 -5.96 -15.20
C ARG A 744 -29.84 -5.47 -14.70
N GLN A 745 -29.86 -4.89 -13.50
CA GLN A 745 -31.08 -4.59 -12.78
C GLN A 745 -31.13 -3.14 -12.33
N TYR A 746 -32.21 -2.43 -12.68
CA TYR A 746 -32.56 -1.16 -12.07
C TYR A 746 -33.11 -1.37 -10.66
N LEU A 747 -32.53 -0.68 -9.68
CA LEU A 747 -32.86 -0.81 -8.26
C LEU A 747 -33.78 0.31 -7.74
N GLY A 748 -34.07 1.32 -8.55
CA GLY A 748 -34.97 2.43 -8.20
C GLY A 748 -34.28 3.79 -8.11
N ILE A 749 -35.04 4.75 -7.58
CA ILE A 749 -34.56 6.08 -7.20
C ILE A 749 -34.23 6.06 -5.71
N VAL A 750 -33.11 6.66 -5.35
CA VAL A 750 -32.65 6.80 -3.96
C VAL A 750 -32.31 8.25 -3.66
N SER A 751 -32.55 8.65 -2.42
CA SER A 751 -32.00 9.88 -1.85
C SER A 751 -31.32 9.55 -0.53
N LYS A 752 -30.14 10.13 -0.33
CA LYS A 752 -29.29 10.01 0.88
C LYS A 752 -28.79 8.62 1.24
N LYS A 753 -29.54 7.55 0.99
CA LYS A 753 -29.19 6.18 1.39
C LYS A 753 -29.57 5.16 0.33
N VAL A 754 -28.75 4.12 0.19
CA VAL A 754 -29.05 2.93 -0.61
C VAL A 754 -29.17 1.73 0.32
N SER A 755 -30.35 1.10 0.35
CA SER A 755 -30.59 -0.14 1.11
C SER A 755 -30.59 -1.34 0.18
N LEU A 756 -29.59 -2.20 0.33
CA LEU A 756 -29.45 -3.42 -0.45
C LEU A 756 -29.76 -4.61 0.46
N MET A 757 -30.83 -5.33 0.14
CA MET A 757 -31.29 -6.46 0.94
C MET A 757 -30.85 -7.79 0.32
N ASN A 758 -30.57 -8.78 1.18
CA ASN A 758 -30.29 -10.17 0.82
C ASN A 758 -29.12 -10.35 -0.17
N ILE A 759 -28.03 -9.60 -0.01
CA ILE A 759 -26.85 -9.74 -0.84
C ILE A 759 -26.27 -11.15 -0.64
N PRO A 760 -26.09 -11.96 -1.69
CA PRO A 760 -25.61 -13.34 -1.56
C PRO A 760 -24.27 -13.46 -0.84
N PRO A 761 -23.99 -14.60 -0.16
CA PRO A 761 -22.67 -14.88 0.42
C PRO A 761 -21.54 -14.72 -0.59
N ARG A 762 -20.37 -14.27 -0.11
CA ARG A 762 -19.12 -14.20 -0.87
C ARG A 762 -19.30 -13.55 -2.25
N SER A 763 -20.03 -12.44 -2.32
CA SER A 763 -20.43 -11.80 -3.58
C SER A 763 -20.13 -10.31 -3.59
N ALA A 764 -20.23 -9.70 -4.78
CA ALA A 764 -20.11 -8.27 -4.95
C ALA A 764 -21.22 -7.74 -5.87
N LYS A 765 -21.57 -6.47 -5.68
CA LYS A 765 -22.38 -5.66 -6.59
C LYS A 765 -21.53 -4.50 -7.11
N LEU A 766 -21.77 -4.10 -8.35
CA LEU A 766 -21.23 -2.86 -8.91
C LEU A 766 -22.40 -1.99 -9.32
N LEU A 767 -22.65 -0.96 -8.54
CA LEU A 767 -23.77 -0.04 -8.74
C LEU A 767 -23.32 1.17 -9.57
N CYS A 768 -24.15 1.61 -10.51
CA CYS A 768 -24.07 2.93 -11.14
C CYS A 768 -25.15 3.82 -10.53
N LEU A 769 -24.75 4.99 -10.07
CA LEU A 769 -25.62 6.03 -9.56
C LEU A 769 -25.52 7.24 -10.48
N ARG A 770 -26.65 7.63 -11.08
CA ARG A 770 -26.77 8.81 -11.95
C ARG A 770 -27.81 9.74 -11.39
N GLU A 771 -27.54 11.04 -11.40
CA GLU A 771 -28.53 12.06 -11.03
C GLU A 771 -29.80 11.88 -11.88
N GLN A 772 -30.95 11.86 -11.22
CA GLN A 772 -32.24 11.72 -11.88
C GLN A 772 -32.57 12.98 -12.69
N GLN A 773 -32.98 12.77 -13.94
CA GLN A 773 -33.46 13.80 -14.86
C GLN A 773 -34.96 13.60 -15.11
N HIS A 774 -35.64 14.69 -15.52
CA HIS A 774 -37.05 14.69 -15.91
C HIS A 774 -37.26 14.37 -17.41
N VAL A 775 -36.25 13.81 -18.06
CA VAL A 775 -36.26 13.39 -19.47
C VAL A 775 -35.67 12.00 -19.59
N PRO A 776 -35.96 11.24 -20.66
CA PRO A 776 -35.27 9.99 -20.92
C PRO A 776 -33.75 10.17 -20.91
N GLN A 777 -33.05 9.31 -20.16
CA GLN A 777 -31.60 9.40 -19.96
C GLN A 777 -30.95 8.01 -19.99
N LEU A 778 -29.64 7.97 -20.27
CA LEU A 778 -28.86 6.74 -20.10
C LEU A 778 -28.84 6.37 -18.62
N LEU A 779 -29.25 5.14 -18.31
CA LEU A 779 -29.14 4.56 -16.98
C LEU A 779 -27.82 3.80 -16.83
N SER A 780 -27.51 2.91 -17.77
CA SER A 780 -26.31 2.08 -17.74
C SER A 780 -26.08 1.38 -19.09
N THR A 781 -24.94 0.70 -19.21
CA THR A 781 -24.63 -0.26 -20.26
C THR A 781 -23.99 -1.50 -19.63
N ASP A 782 -24.06 -2.66 -20.29
CA ASP A 782 -23.36 -3.87 -19.86
C ASP A 782 -22.09 -4.20 -20.67
N LEU A 783 -21.67 -3.28 -21.54
CA LEU A 783 -20.50 -3.44 -22.42
C LEU A 783 -19.20 -3.29 -21.65
N HIS A 784 -19.18 -2.39 -20.66
CA HIS A 784 -18.01 -2.09 -19.86
C HIS A 784 -18.39 -1.69 -18.43
N TYR A 785 -17.56 -2.05 -17.44
CA TYR A 785 -17.83 -1.78 -16.02
C TYR A 785 -18.00 -0.30 -15.70
N SER A 786 -17.41 0.58 -16.52
CA SER A 786 -17.53 2.03 -16.35
C SER A 786 -18.93 2.54 -16.69
N GLN A 787 -19.77 1.72 -17.33
CA GLN A 787 -21.19 1.98 -17.61
C GLN A 787 -21.40 3.28 -18.40
N GLY A 788 -20.54 3.50 -19.41
CA GLY A 788 -20.65 4.60 -20.35
C GLY A 788 -19.32 5.26 -20.72
N ALA A 789 -18.30 5.22 -19.85
CA ALA A 789 -17.10 6.03 -20.05
C ALA A 789 -16.18 5.55 -21.19
N VAL A 790 -16.28 4.29 -21.62
CA VAL A 790 -15.39 3.73 -22.66
C VAL A 790 -16.06 3.73 -24.02
N GLU A 791 -17.33 3.34 -24.05
CA GLU A 791 -18.05 3.00 -25.27
C GLU A 791 -18.99 4.12 -25.74
N ILE A 792 -19.45 5.01 -24.86
CA ILE A 792 -20.38 6.08 -25.22
C ILE A 792 -19.60 7.32 -25.65
N LEU A 793 -19.79 7.72 -26.91
CA LEU A 793 -19.26 8.96 -27.44
C LEU A 793 -20.24 10.11 -27.22
N SER A 794 -21.54 9.82 -27.32
CA SER A 794 -22.59 10.77 -27.00
C SER A 794 -23.88 10.11 -26.56
N ALA A 795 -24.50 10.61 -25.51
CA ALA A 795 -25.83 10.22 -25.08
C ALA A 795 -26.59 11.47 -24.61
N GLY A 796 -27.82 11.68 -25.07
CA GLY A 796 -28.56 12.86 -24.66
C GLY A 796 -29.98 12.94 -25.18
N TRP A 797 -30.77 13.77 -24.52
CA TRP A 797 -32.13 14.09 -24.92
C TRP A 797 -32.17 15.26 -25.90
N ASP A 798 -32.88 15.10 -27.02
CA ASP A 798 -33.22 16.19 -27.93
C ASP A 798 -34.68 16.60 -27.75
N GLU A 799 -34.88 17.81 -27.20
CA GLU A 799 -36.22 18.35 -26.97
C GLU A 799 -37.00 18.61 -28.26
N HIS A 800 -36.33 18.93 -29.37
CA HIS A 800 -37.03 19.28 -30.60
C HIS A 800 -37.68 18.06 -31.25
N SER A 801 -36.94 16.96 -31.38
CA SER A 801 -37.46 15.70 -31.93
C SER A 801 -38.14 14.81 -30.89
N GLN A 802 -38.10 15.17 -29.60
CA GLN A 802 -38.54 14.33 -28.48
C GLN A 802 -37.88 12.95 -28.53
N SER A 803 -36.56 12.92 -28.78
CA SER A 803 -35.81 11.67 -28.96
C SER A 803 -34.60 11.61 -28.04
N PHE A 804 -34.32 10.41 -27.53
CA PHE A 804 -33.05 10.09 -26.91
C PHE A 804 -32.06 9.61 -27.98
N MET A 805 -30.96 10.35 -28.12
CA MET A 805 -29.92 10.12 -29.10
C MET A 805 -28.72 9.46 -28.43
N LEU A 806 -28.19 8.41 -29.07
CA LEU A 806 -27.06 7.66 -28.58
C LEU A 806 -26.06 7.36 -29.71
N VAL A 807 -24.78 7.66 -29.46
CA VAL A 807 -23.65 7.31 -30.31
C VAL A 807 -22.66 6.51 -29.48
N CYS A 808 -22.44 5.26 -29.87
CA CYS A 808 -21.57 4.33 -29.17
C CYS A 808 -20.53 3.72 -30.12
N LYS A 809 -19.29 3.61 -29.66
CA LYS A 809 -18.24 2.81 -30.28
C LYS A 809 -17.86 1.68 -29.31
N PRO A 810 -18.38 0.45 -29.51
CA PRO A 810 -18.01 -0.69 -28.68
C PRO A 810 -16.49 -0.89 -28.64
N PRO A 811 -15.89 -1.25 -27.48
CA PRO A 811 -14.45 -1.41 -27.36
C PRO A 811 -13.91 -2.62 -28.13
N ARG A 812 -14.80 -3.56 -28.47
CA ARG A 812 -14.54 -4.84 -29.14
C ARG A 812 -15.82 -5.33 -29.81
N GLU A 813 -15.71 -6.38 -30.60
CA GLU A 813 -16.87 -7.06 -31.20
C GLU A 813 -17.64 -7.84 -30.13
N SER A 814 -18.70 -7.25 -29.57
CA SER A 814 -19.50 -7.85 -28.48
C SER A 814 -20.97 -7.46 -28.56
N GLU A 815 -21.85 -8.37 -28.14
CA GLU A 815 -23.25 -8.03 -27.85
C GLU A 815 -23.27 -7.10 -26.63
N GLY A 816 -24.14 -6.08 -26.67
CA GLY A 816 -24.28 -5.10 -25.60
C GLY A 816 -25.71 -4.59 -25.50
N THR A 817 -26.10 -4.22 -24.28
CA THR A 817 -27.42 -3.67 -23.96
C THR A 817 -27.24 -2.31 -23.29
N PHE A 818 -27.96 -1.32 -23.81
CA PHE A 818 -28.15 -0.04 -23.14
C PHE A 818 -29.46 -0.07 -22.36
N TYR A 819 -29.40 0.43 -21.14
CA TYR A 819 -30.55 0.64 -20.27
C TYR A 819 -30.83 2.12 -20.25
N ILE A 820 -32.03 2.51 -20.70
CA ILE A 820 -32.49 3.90 -20.73
C ILE A 820 -33.59 4.03 -19.69
N HIS A 821 -33.44 4.96 -18.76
CA HIS A 821 -34.50 5.32 -17.83
C HIS A 821 -35.52 6.22 -18.53
N VAL A 822 -36.79 5.87 -18.44
CA VAL A 822 -37.91 6.58 -19.05
C VAL A 822 -38.83 7.12 -17.95
N PRO A 823 -38.86 8.44 -17.72
CA PRO A 823 -39.78 9.06 -16.76
C PRO A 823 -41.25 8.79 -17.09
N GLU A 824 -42.14 8.92 -16.10
CA GLU A 824 -43.56 8.56 -16.26
C GLU A 824 -44.30 9.36 -17.34
N GLU A 825 -43.79 10.56 -17.63
CA GLU A 825 -44.32 11.49 -18.61
C GLU A 825 -44.05 11.07 -20.06
N TYR A 826 -43.23 10.04 -20.30
CA TYR A 826 -42.80 9.63 -21.63
C TYR A 826 -43.17 8.18 -21.96
N ILE A 827 -43.53 7.94 -23.23
CA ILE A 827 -43.73 6.60 -23.80
C ILE A 827 -42.85 6.47 -25.04
N PRO A 828 -42.00 5.43 -25.15
CA PRO A 828 -41.24 5.16 -26.36
C PRO A 828 -42.20 4.73 -27.49
N ILE A 829 -42.12 5.41 -28.64
CA ILE A 829 -43.00 5.18 -29.79
C ILE A 829 -42.29 4.58 -31.00
N SER A 830 -41.00 4.85 -31.16
CA SER A 830 -40.19 4.26 -32.23
C SER A 830 -38.71 4.23 -31.85
N VAL A 831 -37.96 3.34 -32.49
CA VAL A 831 -36.51 3.29 -32.40
C VAL A 831 -35.93 3.07 -33.79
N SER A 832 -34.83 3.74 -34.08
CA SER A 832 -34.04 3.52 -35.29
C SER A 832 -32.57 3.43 -34.92
N THR A 833 -31.90 2.40 -35.42
CA THR A 833 -30.49 2.14 -35.16
C THR A 833 -29.74 1.92 -36.47
N PHE A 834 -28.56 2.53 -36.57
CA PHE A 834 -27.55 2.25 -37.58
C PHE A 834 -26.32 1.57 -36.95
N GLY A 835 -25.59 0.76 -37.72
CA GLY A 835 -24.34 0.13 -37.31
C GLY A 835 -24.45 -1.32 -36.84
N SER A 836 -25.60 -1.74 -36.30
CA SER A 836 -25.86 -3.14 -35.94
C SER A 836 -27.34 -3.50 -36.01
N LYS A 837 -27.62 -4.81 -36.10
CA LYS A 837 -28.95 -5.33 -35.83
C LYS A 837 -29.26 -5.14 -34.35
N TYR A 838 -30.51 -4.87 -34.03
CA TYR A 838 -30.93 -4.59 -32.67
C TYR A 838 -32.25 -5.27 -32.33
N ARG A 839 -32.46 -5.42 -31.03
CA ARG A 839 -33.73 -5.79 -30.40
C ARG A 839 -33.97 -4.84 -29.23
N TYR A 840 -35.23 -4.61 -28.89
CA TYR A 840 -35.56 -3.74 -27.77
C TYR A 840 -36.68 -4.35 -26.93
N LYS A 841 -36.72 -3.96 -25.67
CA LYS A 841 -37.71 -4.37 -24.68
C LYS A 841 -37.99 -3.18 -23.78
N TRP A 842 -39.26 -2.89 -23.51
CA TRP A 842 -39.65 -1.83 -22.58
C TRP A 842 -40.48 -2.41 -21.45
N GLU A 843 -39.94 -2.34 -20.23
CA GLU A 843 -40.63 -2.65 -18.99
C GLU A 843 -40.50 -1.44 -18.08
N LYS A 844 -41.57 -0.66 -17.94
CA LYS A 844 -41.54 0.63 -17.21
C LYS A 844 -40.84 0.46 -15.84
N PRO A 845 -39.85 1.30 -15.50
CA PRO A 845 -39.41 2.51 -16.20
C PRO A 845 -38.20 2.31 -17.15
N VAL A 846 -37.77 1.09 -17.44
CA VAL A 846 -36.53 0.83 -18.19
C VAL A 846 -36.81 0.40 -19.63
N TYR A 847 -36.17 1.09 -20.57
CA TYR A 847 -36.10 0.69 -21.97
C TYR A 847 -34.74 0.06 -22.26
N GLU A 848 -34.73 -1.23 -22.59
CA GLU A 848 -33.55 -1.99 -22.97
C GLU A 848 -33.39 -1.97 -24.50
N LEU A 849 -32.20 -1.60 -24.96
CA LEU A 849 -31.83 -1.66 -26.37
C LEU A 849 -30.57 -2.52 -26.52
N THR A 850 -30.72 -3.73 -27.06
CA THR A 850 -29.63 -4.69 -27.26
C THR A 850 -29.22 -4.74 -28.73
N PHE A 851 -27.93 -4.77 -28.99
CA PHE A 851 -27.36 -4.90 -30.35
C PHE A 851 -26.64 -6.22 -30.50
N ASN A 852 -26.68 -6.76 -31.71
CA ASN A 852 -25.86 -7.90 -32.07
C ASN A 852 -24.37 -7.52 -32.01
N PRO A 853 -23.47 -8.52 -31.84
CA PRO A 853 -22.03 -8.28 -31.81
C PRO A 853 -21.55 -7.42 -32.97
N THR A 854 -20.89 -6.32 -32.64
CA THR A 854 -20.26 -5.42 -33.60
C THR A 854 -19.16 -4.63 -32.89
N ASP A 855 -18.13 -4.26 -33.63
CA ASP A 855 -17.15 -3.24 -33.24
C ASP A 855 -17.41 -1.90 -33.97
N SER A 856 -18.44 -1.82 -34.81
CA SER A 856 -18.74 -0.64 -35.61
C SER A 856 -19.42 0.46 -34.78
N LEU A 857 -19.39 1.68 -35.31
CA LEU A 857 -20.07 2.81 -34.69
C LEU A 857 -21.60 2.58 -34.73
N ILE A 858 -22.24 2.66 -33.57
CA ILE A 858 -23.68 2.49 -33.39
C ILE A 858 -24.30 3.87 -33.18
N HIS A 859 -25.34 4.18 -33.96
CA HIS A 859 -26.15 5.38 -33.78
C HIS A 859 -27.58 4.95 -33.54
N SER A 860 -28.17 5.34 -32.41
CA SER A 860 -29.55 5.03 -32.08
C SER A 860 -30.32 6.31 -31.78
N SER A 861 -31.55 6.36 -32.25
CA SER A 861 -32.54 7.40 -31.92
C SER A 861 -33.78 6.69 -31.42
N ILE A 862 -34.16 6.94 -30.17
CA ILE A 862 -35.39 6.42 -29.57
C ILE A 862 -36.35 7.60 -29.43
N GLN A 863 -37.45 7.58 -30.15
CA GLN A 863 -38.44 8.65 -30.11
C GLN A 863 -39.49 8.37 -29.04
N PHE A 864 -39.90 9.43 -28.33
CA PHE A 864 -40.89 9.36 -27.26
C PHE A 864 -42.06 10.30 -27.54
N SER A 865 -43.22 9.94 -26.99
CA SER A 865 -44.38 10.83 -26.88
C SER A 865 -44.62 11.20 -25.42
N LYS A 866 -45.00 12.45 -25.15
CA LYS A 866 -45.48 12.85 -23.82
C LYS A 866 -46.86 12.26 -23.54
N THR A 867 -47.09 11.81 -22.31
CA THR A 867 -48.36 11.20 -21.87
C THR A 867 -49.40 12.25 -21.47
N THR A 868 -48.97 13.46 -21.12
CA THR A 868 -49.83 14.60 -20.86
C THR A 868 -50.00 15.42 -22.15
N GLY A 869 -51.22 15.42 -22.69
CA GLY A 869 -51.61 16.41 -23.69
C GLY A 869 -51.59 17.79 -23.03
N GLY A 870 -50.76 18.69 -23.55
CA GLY A 870 -50.84 20.10 -23.18
C GLY A 870 -52.23 20.64 -23.47
N PHE A 871 -53.03 20.86 -22.43
CA PHE A 871 -53.91 22.01 -22.44
C PHE A 871 -53.02 23.20 -22.13
N GLU A 872 -52.38 23.75 -23.17
CA GLU A 872 -51.99 25.15 -23.14
C GLU A 872 -53.30 25.94 -23.13
N GLU A 873 -53.65 26.51 -21.97
CA GLU A 873 -54.56 27.65 -21.95
C GLU A 873 -53.83 28.81 -22.64
N SER A 874 -54.35 29.16 -23.81
CA SER A 874 -53.97 30.29 -24.67
C SER A 874 -54.04 31.64 -23.97
#